data_AF-A0A3G9JSL2-F1
#
_entry.id   AF-A0A3G9JSL2-F1
#
_cell.length_a   1.000
_cell.length_b   1.000
_cell.length_c   1.000
_cell.angle_alpha   90.00
_cell.angle_beta   90.00
_cell.angle_gamma   90.00
#
_symmetry.space_group_name_H-M   'P 1'
#
loop_
_entity.id
_entity.type
_entity.pdbx_description
1 polymer ?
#
loop_
_entity_poly.entity_id
_entity_poly.type
_entity_poly.pdbx_seq_one_letter_code
_entity_poly.pdbx_strand_id
1 'polypeptide(L)'
;MPQITTKEQISQDLKKLIYIFLHPRDSMKKALTFFSEFSESFPAYSSAALAFYIIILSVPALTIIALASTLFHIDLATLQDILERFLMPKYAKMLSKVLTNKTISLSTIMILAFSVYAVSRGIGAIYTMTKKLFPLDELTKEGVFHYYLYTIRITIFILLSAISLIIVLAIGPIARIFHVFYGIMIFRAFLLFMMVTLFFTLLYRMIPRAHIFFREAFRGALVATIGEYLLMSFLDFYLQRANFSNVYGPLASIVMVLFILDWSAKMFYFGMFVTHRLYMKRFLARNVEVEVEAINHRGQAYTHVFRKMCYLKNALPGERVEISIMKESRSRIYAIVSKVLQASPDRMTPACYQCDLCDRCQLQYMDYEASLRLKRHEAQRSIMKYSSFAYGDEVVHELLPVHTLTHYKKYLKAPVSFDQEYYIGDHHKQSCSFMRSCVLNDGKMNTAIVMIEKILNNYMIKTVETVMFKVIGEAIIVFIDCGHHGIDPQLVIELKKTSINSLYQMHKRMGIMTYTCIYGDAHYPFFYQGKTYQISPLNYIYTNQETLGHLLDLMISLLDEDDQILTIGCGFLLNMALSQEVIALNENEAMYRDMKDYAQKHQLTHKKFLYGRVDARIGIVISRHHFASAVVNLIDKPLSSALSQAFFTARIPHLYIITISPHELMVSLKGNDADRLQSTYHLEDVYGLDSEPYTMNALWVFKLTLKN
;
A
#
# COMPACT_ATOMS: atom_id res chain seq x y z
N MET A 1 -1.99 -44.78 -1.31
CA MET A 1 -2.14 -44.76 0.16
C MET A 1 -2.14 -43.31 0.62
N PRO A 2 -3.06 -42.88 1.49
CA PRO A 2 -3.10 -41.49 1.95
C PRO A 2 -1.94 -41.24 2.91
N GLN A 3 -1.21 -40.14 2.70
CA GLN A 3 -0.17 -39.68 3.62
C GLN A 3 -0.79 -39.40 4.99
N ILE A 4 -0.30 -40.13 5.98
CA ILE A 4 -0.65 -40.01 7.40
C ILE A 4 -0.25 -38.59 7.83
N THR A 5 -1.23 -37.77 8.21
CA THR A 5 -1.02 -36.46 8.84
C THR A 5 -0.19 -36.65 10.11
N THR A 6 1.02 -36.07 10.14
CA THR A 6 1.95 -36.15 11.27
C THR A 6 1.41 -35.40 12.49
N LYS A 7 1.75 -35.87 13.70
CA LYS A 7 1.39 -35.27 15.00
C LYS A 7 1.70 -33.77 15.11
N GLU A 8 2.73 -33.28 14.40
CA GLU A 8 3.10 -31.86 14.36
C GLU A 8 2.07 -30.97 13.67
N GLN A 9 1.40 -31.47 12.63
CA GLN A 9 0.38 -30.70 11.92
C GLN A 9 -0.86 -30.46 12.81
N ILE A 10 -1.26 -31.51 13.55
CA ILE A 10 -2.36 -31.46 14.51
C ILE A 10 -2.03 -30.51 15.68
N SER A 11 -0.76 -30.50 16.12
CA SER A 11 -0.26 -29.58 17.15
C SER A 11 -0.33 -28.10 16.72
N GLN A 12 0.03 -27.79 15.48
CA GLN A 12 -0.07 -26.43 14.94
C GLN A 12 -1.52 -25.95 14.76
N ASP A 13 -2.42 -26.82 14.31
CA ASP A 13 -3.83 -26.48 14.15
C ASP A 13 -4.54 -26.30 15.50
N LEU A 14 -4.19 -27.10 16.53
CA LEU A 14 -4.64 -26.86 17.91
C LEU A 14 -4.13 -25.53 18.47
N LYS A 15 -2.86 -25.18 18.25
CA LYS A 15 -2.29 -23.88 18.68
C LYS A 15 -3.00 -22.71 18.02
N LYS A 16 -3.37 -22.82 16.73
CA LYS A 16 -4.19 -21.81 16.03
C LYS A 16 -5.59 -21.67 16.62
N LEU A 17 -6.26 -22.78 16.91
CA LEU A 17 -7.58 -22.79 17.54
C LEU A 17 -7.56 -22.16 18.94
N ILE A 18 -6.55 -22.51 19.76
CA ILE A 18 -6.35 -21.94 21.10
C ILE A 18 -6.06 -20.43 21.00
N TYR A 19 -5.24 -20.00 20.05
CA TYR A 19 -4.95 -18.58 19.81
C TYR A 19 -6.20 -17.78 19.41
N ILE A 20 -7.05 -18.33 18.52
CA ILE A 20 -8.32 -17.71 18.10
C ILE A 20 -9.25 -17.51 19.30
N PHE A 21 -9.30 -18.48 20.21
CA PHE A 21 -10.13 -18.44 21.41
C PHE A 21 -9.61 -17.43 22.46
N LEU A 22 -8.28 -17.32 22.59
CA LEU A 22 -7.62 -16.40 23.55
C LEU A 22 -7.62 -14.93 23.08
N HIS A 23 -7.75 -14.65 21.77
CA HIS A 23 -7.68 -13.29 21.20
C HIS A 23 -8.91 -12.94 20.34
N PRO A 24 -10.11 -12.80 20.95
CA PRO A 24 -11.35 -12.58 20.20
C PRO A 24 -11.37 -11.24 19.44
N ARG A 25 -10.69 -10.21 19.94
CA ARG A 25 -10.57 -8.91 19.26
C ARG A 25 -9.79 -9.00 17.94
N ASP A 26 -8.71 -9.78 17.91
CA ASP A 26 -7.90 -9.94 16.69
C ASP A 26 -8.59 -10.84 15.67
N SER A 27 -9.29 -11.87 16.13
CA SER A 27 -10.16 -12.70 15.30
C SER A 27 -11.29 -11.89 14.68
N MET A 28 -11.92 -10.99 15.45
CA MET A 28 -12.96 -10.09 14.94
C MET A 28 -12.40 -9.09 13.92
N LYS A 29 -11.23 -8.50 14.16
CA LYS A 29 -10.56 -7.63 13.16
C LYS A 29 -10.28 -8.36 11.85
N LYS A 30 -9.78 -9.61 11.91
CA LYS A 30 -9.55 -10.47 10.73
C LYS A 30 -10.85 -10.79 10.00
N ALA A 31 -11.93 -11.08 10.73
CA ALA A 31 -13.25 -11.32 10.14
C ALA A 31 -13.81 -10.06 9.46
N LEU A 32 -13.67 -8.89 10.09
CA LEU A 32 -14.08 -7.61 9.52
C LEU A 32 -13.29 -7.26 8.26
N THR A 33 -11.97 -7.48 8.26
CA THR A 33 -11.15 -7.28 7.05
C THR A 33 -11.55 -8.23 5.93
N PHE A 34 -11.77 -9.51 6.27
CA PHE A 34 -12.26 -10.50 5.29
C PHE A 34 -13.61 -10.10 4.68
N PHE A 35 -14.54 -9.63 5.50
CA PHE A 35 -15.84 -9.16 5.04
C PHE A 35 -15.75 -7.88 4.20
N SER A 36 -14.86 -6.95 4.56
CA SER A 36 -14.61 -5.75 3.74
C SER A 36 -14.00 -6.09 2.39
N GLU A 37 -13.08 -7.05 2.32
CA GLU A 37 -12.52 -7.51 1.04
C GLU A 37 -13.58 -8.18 0.16
N PHE A 38 -14.47 -8.97 0.78
CA PHE A 38 -15.60 -9.58 0.09
C PHE A 38 -16.56 -8.54 -0.50
N SER A 39 -16.98 -7.55 0.30
CA SER A 39 -17.95 -6.53 -0.14
C SER A 39 -17.38 -5.60 -1.23
N GLU A 40 -16.07 -5.36 -1.23
CA GLU A 40 -15.39 -4.67 -2.32
C GLU A 40 -15.30 -5.52 -3.60
N SER A 41 -15.06 -6.82 -3.46
CA SER A 41 -14.95 -7.75 -4.58
C SER A 41 -16.31 -8.02 -5.24
N PHE A 42 -17.37 -8.05 -4.43
CA PHE A 42 -18.74 -8.30 -4.85
C PHE A 42 -19.65 -7.17 -4.34
N PRO A 43 -19.80 -6.08 -5.10
CA PRO A 43 -20.72 -5.00 -4.75
C PRO A 43 -22.15 -5.51 -4.58
N ALA A 44 -22.96 -4.87 -3.73
CA ALA A 44 -24.32 -5.32 -3.42
C ALA A 44 -25.24 -5.52 -4.65
N TYR A 45 -25.03 -4.78 -5.75
CA TYR A 45 -25.81 -4.96 -6.97
C TYR A 45 -25.55 -6.32 -7.66
N SER A 46 -24.41 -6.97 -7.40
CA SER A 46 -24.04 -8.23 -8.03
C SER A 46 -24.91 -9.40 -7.56
N SER A 47 -25.27 -9.44 -6.27
CA SER A 47 -26.20 -10.42 -5.71
C SER A 47 -27.63 -10.17 -6.19
N ALA A 48 -28.06 -8.91 -6.23
CA ALA A 48 -29.39 -8.54 -6.72
C ALA A 48 -29.57 -8.90 -8.20
N ALA A 49 -28.54 -8.67 -9.03
CA ALA A 49 -28.54 -9.09 -10.43
C ALA A 49 -28.67 -10.61 -10.55
N LEU A 50 -27.90 -11.37 -9.77
CA LEU A 50 -27.97 -12.83 -9.80
C LEU A 50 -29.36 -13.34 -9.35
N ALA A 51 -29.94 -12.76 -8.30
CA ALA A 51 -31.29 -13.08 -7.83
C ALA A 51 -32.35 -12.85 -8.93
N PHE A 52 -32.28 -11.72 -9.63
CA PHE A 52 -33.16 -11.43 -10.78
C PHE A 52 -33.05 -12.51 -11.87
N TYR A 53 -31.84 -12.93 -12.23
CA TYR A 53 -31.65 -13.98 -13.23
C TYR A 53 -32.08 -15.37 -12.75
N ILE A 54 -31.99 -15.67 -11.44
CA ILE A 54 -32.53 -16.92 -10.86
C ILE A 54 -34.05 -16.96 -10.97
N ILE A 55 -34.74 -15.84 -10.79
CA ILE A 55 -36.20 -15.77 -11.01
C ILE A 55 -36.52 -16.07 -12.46
N ILE A 56 -35.79 -15.47 -13.42
CA ILE A 56 -36.00 -15.75 -14.84
C ILE A 56 -35.71 -17.22 -15.17
N LEU A 57 -34.70 -17.83 -14.54
CA LEU A 57 -34.35 -19.25 -14.69
C LEU A 57 -35.48 -20.20 -14.25
N SER A 58 -36.40 -19.77 -13.37
CA SER A 58 -37.53 -20.61 -12.96
C SER A 58 -38.44 -21.00 -14.13
N VAL A 59 -38.62 -20.12 -15.11
CA VAL A 59 -39.48 -20.35 -16.29
C VAL A 59 -38.97 -21.51 -17.17
N PRO A 60 -37.73 -21.49 -17.69
CA PRO A 60 -37.20 -22.62 -18.45
C PRO A 60 -37.06 -23.87 -17.60
N ALA A 61 -36.70 -23.76 -16.31
CA ALA A 61 -36.60 -24.92 -15.43
C ALA A 61 -37.94 -25.65 -15.29
N LEU A 62 -39.03 -24.92 -15.00
CA LEU A 62 -40.37 -25.49 -14.91
C LEU A 62 -40.87 -26.02 -16.26
N THR A 63 -40.56 -25.34 -17.37
CA THR A 63 -40.91 -25.79 -18.73
C THR A 63 -40.19 -27.09 -19.08
N ILE A 64 -38.92 -27.22 -18.73
CA ILE A 64 -38.12 -28.44 -18.94
C ILE A 64 -38.63 -29.58 -18.05
N ILE A 65 -38.99 -29.30 -16.79
CA ILE A 65 -39.58 -30.30 -15.89
C ILE A 65 -40.93 -30.79 -16.43
N ALA A 66 -41.77 -29.91 -16.97
CA ALA A 66 -43.04 -30.26 -17.60
C ALA A 66 -42.86 -31.11 -18.88
N LEU A 67 -41.82 -30.81 -19.67
CA LEU A 67 -41.47 -31.61 -20.84
C LEU A 67 -40.93 -32.98 -20.43
N ALA A 68 -40.05 -33.03 -19.44
CA ALA A 68 -39.48 -34.26 -18.91
C ALA A 68 -40.55 -35.16 -18.27
N SER A 69 -41.51 -34.61 -17.53
CA SER A 69 -42.61 -35.40 -16.97
C SER A 69 -43.50 -36.02 -18.05
N THR A 70 -43.67 -35.34 -19.17
CA THR A 70 -44.39 -35.86 -20.34
C THR A 70 -43.60 -36.98 -21.03
N LEU A 71 -42.28 -36.85 -21.15
CA LEU A 71 -41.40 -37.84 -21.78
C LEU A 71 -41.12 -39.08 -20.91
N PHE A 72 -41.08 -38.92 -19.59
CA PHE A 72 -40.71 -39.98 -18.63
C PHE A 72 -41.88 -40.46 -17.74
N HIS A 73 -43.12 -40.03 -18.02
CA HIS A 73 -44.33 -40.39 -17.26
C HIS A 73 -44.24 -40.15 -15.74
N ILE A 74 -43.63 -39.04 -15.33
CA ILE A 74 -43.44 -38.70 -13.91
C ILE A 74 -44.75 -38.15 -13.33
N ASP A 75 -45.17 -38.65 -12.16
CA ASP A 75 -46.31 -38.11 -11.43
C ASP A 75 -46.00 -36.70 -10.92
N LEU A 76 -46.77 -35.71 -11.39
CA LEU A 76 -46.60 -34.30 -11.06
C LEU A 76 -47.34 -33.90 -9.78
N ALA A 77 -48.15 -34.79 -9.18
CA ALA A 77 -48.94 -34.49 -7.98
C ALA A 77 -48.05 -34.05 -6.80
N THR A 78 -46.91 -34.73 -6.60
CA THR A 78 -45.95 -34.38 -5.54
C THR A 78 -45.31 -33.01 -5.75
N LEU A 79 -45.07 -32.61 -7.00
CA LEU A 79 -44.49 -31.31 -7.33
C LEU A 79 -45.50 -30.17 -7.11
N GLN A 80 -46.78 -30.42 -7.40
CA GLN A 80 -47.86 -29.46 -7.14
C GLN A 80 -48.07 -29.23 -5.63
N ASP A 81 -48.05 -30.28 -4.82
CA ASP A 81 -48.17 -30.19 -3.36
C ASP A 81 -47.01 -29.39 -2.74
N ILE A 82 -45.79 -29.58 -3.23
CA ILE A 82 -44.62 -28.78 -2.83
C ILE A 82 -44.82 -27.30 -3.21
N LEU A 83 -45.27 -26.99 -4.42
CA LEU A 83 -45.48 -25.61 -4.86
C LEU A 83 -46.57 -24.91 -4.03
N GLU A 84 -47.65 -25.60 -3.69
CA GLU A 84 -48.73 -25.07 -2.85
C GLU A 84 -48.32 -24.85 -1.39
N ARG A 85 -47.30 -25.58 -0.91
CA ARG A 85 -46.75 -25.43 0.43
C ARG A 85 -45.81 -24.23 0.58
N PHE A 86 -45.07 -23.87 -0.47
CA PHE A 86 -44.04 -22.81 -0.42
C PHE A 86 -44.45 -21.49 -1.08
N LEU A 87 -45.49 -21.49 -1.92
CA LEU A 87 -45.98 -20.29 -2.62
C LEU A 87 -47.41 -19.98 -2.20
N MET A 88 -47.81 -18.71 -2.25
CA MET A 88 -49.21 -18.39 -1.99
C MET A 88 -50.12 -19.13 -3.00
N PRO A 89 -51.35 -19.53 -2.60
CA PRO A 89 -52.25 -20.34 -3.42
C PRO A 89 -52.47 -19.82 -4.84
N LYS A 90 -52.46 -18.49 -5.02
CA LYS A 90 -52.61 -17.83 -6.32
C LYS A 90 -51.43 -18.08 -7.28
N TYR A 91 -50.21 -18.06 -6.76
CA TYR A 91 -48.99 -18.30 -7.56
C TYR A 91 -48.74 -19.79 -7.76
N ALA A 92 -49.01 -20.61 -6.74
CA ALA A 92 -48.93 -22.07 -6.86
C ALA A 92 -49.85 -22.58 -7.97
N LYS A 93 -51.11 -22.10 -8.03
CA LYS A 93 -52.05 -22.39 -9.13
C LYS A 93 -51.58 -21.90 -10.50
N MET A 94 -50.89 -20.76 -10.56
CA MET A 94 -50.34 -20.22 -11.80
C MET A 94 -49.20 -21.10 -12.33
N LEU A 95 -48.29 -21.53 -11.46
CA LEU A 95 -47.18 -22.42 -11.84
C LEU A 95 -47.65 -23.86 -12.11
N SER A 96 -48.64 -24.37 -11.37
CA SER A 96 -49.20 -25.71 -11.61
C SER A 96 -49.91 -25.81 -12.96
N LYS A 97 -50.51 -24.71 -13.44
CA LYS A 97 -51.10 -24.60 -14.78
C LYS A 97 -50.04 -24.64 -15.89
N VAL A 98 -48.83 -24.14 -15.63
CA VAL A 98 -47.69 -24.26 -16.57
C VAL A 98 -47.20 -25.71 -16.64
N LEU A 99 -47.18 -26.42 -15.50
CA LEU A 99 -46.72 -27.81 -15.41
C LEU A 99 -47.66 -28.82 -16.08
N THR A 100 -48.95 -28.52 -16.20
CA THR A 100 -49.98 -29.43 -16.75
C THR A 100 -50.26 -29.24 -18.24
N ASN A 101 -49.70 -28.22 -18.87
CA ASN A 101 -49.93 -27.95 -20.29
C ASN A 101 -49.02 -28.84 -21.16
N LYS A 102 -49.62 -29.84 -21.84
CA LYS A 102 -48.91 -30.93 -22.53
C LYS A 102 -48.59 -30.68 -24.01
N THR A 103 -48.83 -29.49 -24.55
CA THR A 103 -48.67 -29.22 -25.99
C THR A 103 -47.36 -28.49 -26.29
N ILE A 104 -46.51 -29.11 -27.14
CA ILE A 104 -45.31 -28.46 -27.69
C ILE A 104 -45.75 -27.64 -28.90
N SER A 105 -45.78 -26.33 -28.75
CA SER A 105 -46.11 -25.39 -29.82
C SER A 105 -44.86 -24.60 -30.26
N LEU A 106 -44.90 -23.95 -31.42
CA LEU A 106 -43.82 -23.07 -31.88
C LEU A 106 -43.50 -21.97 -30.85
N SER A 107 -44.52 -21.45 -30.15
CA SER A 107 -44.32 -20.47 -29.08
C SER A 107 -43.61 -21.08 -27.87
N THR A 108 -43.85 -22.34 -27.53
CA THR A 108 -43.11 -23.07 -26.48
C THR A 108 -41.61 -23.14 -26.81
N ILE A 109 -41.25 -23.43 -28.06
CA ILE A 109 -39.85 -23.49 -28.51
C ILE A 109 -39.20 -22.11 -28.45
N MET A 110 -39.89 -21.07 -28.91
CA MET A 110 -39.41 -19.68 -28.86
C MET A 110 -39.22 -19.19 -27.42
N ILE A 111 -40.17 -19.47 -26.52
CA ILE A 111 -40.06 -19.14 -25.08
C ILE A 111 -38.86 -19.84 -24.46
N LEU A 112 -38.62 -21.12 -24.78
CA LEU A 112 -37.46 -21.87 -24.30
C LEU A 112 -36.15 -21.24 -24.79
N ALA A 113 -36.06 -20.88 -26.07
CA ALA A 113 -34.87 -20.25 -26.65
C ALA A 113 -34.57 -18.88 -26.00
N PHE A 114 -35.58 -18.02 -25.86
CA PHE A 114 -35.44 -16.74 -25.17
C PHE A 114 -35.08 -16.91 -23.70
N SER A 115 -35.61 -17.95 -23.05
CA SER A 115 -35.30 -18.25 -21.66
C SER A 115 -33.85 -18.70 -21.49
N VAL A 116 -33.31 -19.55 -22.38
CA VAL A 116 -31.89 -19.93 -22.38
C VAL A 116 -31.00 -18.71 -22.60
N TYR A 117 -31.37 -17.83 -23.53
CA TYR A 117 -30.66 -16.56 -23.72
C TYR A 117 -30.68 -15.71 -22.44
N ALA A 118 -31.82 -15.55 -21.79
CA ALA A 118 -31.95 -14.76 -20.57
C ALA A 118 -31.12 -15.35 -19.40
N VAL A 119 -31.11 -16.67 -19.24
CA VAL A 119 -30.25 -17.36 -18.25
C VAL A 119 -28.76 -17.14 -18.56
N SER A 120 -28.39 -17.13 -19.83
CA SER A 120 -27.00 -16.88 -20.23
C SER A 120 -26.49 -15.50 -19.81
N ARG A 121 -27.39 -14.52 -19.66
CA ARG A 121 -27.06 -13.20 -19.11
C ARG A 121 -26.70 -13.26 -17.63
N GLY A 122 -27.39 -14.12 -16.86
CA GLY A 122 -27.07 -14.37 -15.46
C GLY A 122 -25.69 -15.00 -15.27
N ILE A 123 -25.38 -16.01 -16.07
CA ILE A 123 -24.03 -16.60 -16.09
C ILE A 123 -22.99 -15.59 -16.57
N GLY A 124 -23.34 -14.74 -17.53
CA GLY A 124 -22.52 -13.61 -17.96
C GLY A 124 -22.21 -12.61 -16.83
N ALA A 125 -23.17 -12.35 -15.93
CA ALA A 125 -22.94 -11.52 -14.76
C ALA A 125 -21.91 -12.15 -13.80
N ILE A 126 -22.06 -13.44 -13.49
CA ILE A 126 -21.10 -14.19 -12.65
C ILE A 126 -19.72 -14.25 -13.35
N TYR A 127 -19.70 -14.52 -14.66
CA TYR A 127 -18.48 -14.55 -15.46
C TYR A 127 -17.74 -13.22 -15.42
N THR A 128 -18.46 -12.10 -15.55
CA THR A 128 -17.87 -10.76 -15.49
C THR A 128 -17.26 -10.48 -14.10
N MET A 129 -17.91 -10.93 -13.03
CA MET A 129 -17.38 -10.80 -11.67
C MET A 129 -16.12 -11.66 -11.48
N THR A 130 -16.19 -12.94 -11.85
CA THR A 130 -15.04 -13.87 -11.75
C THR A 130 -13.86 -13.44 -12.62
N LYS A 131 -14.11 -12.88 -13.80
CA LYS A 131 -13.06 -12.34 -14.68
C LYS A 131 -12.29 -11.18 -14.05
N LYS A 132 -12.95 -10.35 -13.22
CA LYS A 132 -12.29 -9.30 -12.45
C LYS A 132 -11.56 -9.85 -11.22
N LEU A 133 -12.06 -10.96 -10.68
CA LEU A 133 -11.57 -11.55 -9.44
C LEU A 133 -10.33 -12.42 -9.64
N PHE A 134 -10.31 -13.26 -10.68
CA PHE A 134 -9.21 -14.17 -10.96
C PHE A 134 -8.24 -13.57 -12.00
N PRO A 135 -6.94 -13.50 -11.73
CA PRO A 135 -5.95 -13.09 -12.72
C PRO A 135 -5.95 -14.10 -13.88
N LEU A 136 -6.11 -13.59 -15.10
CA LEU A 136 -6.04 -14.35 -16.35
C LEU A 136 -4.72 -14.01 -17.05
N ASP A 137 -4.08 -15.01 -17.65
CA ASP A 137 -2.92 -14.80 -18.52
C ASP A 137 -3.34 -13.87 -19.68
N GLU A 138 -2.58 -12.80 -19.90
CA GLU A 138 -2.96 -11.61 -20.67
C GLU A 138 -3.17 -11.80 -22.19
N LEU A 139 -3.22 -13.04 -22.69
CA LEU A 139 -2.99 -13.29 -24.12
C LEU A 139 -4.18 -13.05 -25.06
N THR A 140 -5.41 -12.77 -24.60
CA THR A 140 -6.51 -12.50 -25.55
C THR A 140 -7.47 -11.40 -25.07
N LYS A 141 -7.52 -10.27 -25.80
CA LYS A 141 -8.66 -9.35 -25.78
C LYS A 141 -9.88 -10.11 -26.30
N GLU A 142 -10.78 -10.49 -25.40
CA GLU A 142 -12.01 -11.19 -25.76
C GLU A 142 -12.95 -10.25 -26.54
N GLY A 143 -13.27 -10.62 -27.78
CA GLY A 143 -14.32 -9.97 -28.55
C GLY A 143 -15.72 -10.27 -28.00
N VAL A 144 -16.68 -9.38 -28.30
CA VAL A 144 -18.08 -9.47 -27.83
C VAL A 144 -18.72 -10.81 -28.21
N PHE A 145 -18.46 -11.31 -29.42
CA PHE A 145 -19.00 -12.59 -29.89
C PHE A 145 -18.52 -13.78 -29.05
N HIS A 146 -17.22 -13.81 -28.70
CA HIS A 146 -16.63 -14.89 -27.92
C HIS A 146 -17.14 -14.93 -26.48
N TYR A 147 -17.48 -13.76 -25.91
CA TYR A 147 -18.14 -13.66 -24.62
C TYR A 147 -19.50 -14.38 -24.62
N TYR A 148 -20.39 -14.08 -25.59
CA TYR A 148 -21.72 -14.68 -25.64
C TYR A 148 -21.67 -16.18 -25.90
N LEU A 149 -20.79 -16.63 -26.79
CA LEU A 149 -20.61 -18.07 -27.07
C LEU A 149 -20.19 -18.83 -25.81
N TYR A 150 -19.27 -18.27 -25.03
CA TYR A 150 -18.81 -18.85 -23.77
C TYR A 150 -19.93 -18.93 -22.72
N THR A 151 -20.66 -17.83 -22.50
CA THR A 151 -21.74 -17.81 -21.49
C THR A 151 -22.88 -18.75 -21.88
N ILE A 152 -23.28 -18.81 -23.16
CA ILE A 152 -24.31 -19.73 -23.65
C ILE A 152 -23.86 -21.19 -23.50
N ARG A 153 -22.62 -21.52 -23.87
CA ARG A 153 -22.08 -22.89 -23.70
C ARG A 153 -22.14 -23.35 -22.25
N ILE A 154 -21.71 -22.49 -21.32
CA ILE A 154 -21.77 -22.79 -19.88
C ILE A 154 -23.22 -22.91 -19.41
N THR A 155 -24.13 -22.07 -19.92
CA THR A 155 -25.55 -22.13 -19.60
C THR A 155 -26.16 -23.46 -19.97
N ILE A 156 -25.94 -23.90 -21.21
CA ILE A 156 -26.43 -25.19 -21.69
C ILE A 156 -25.88 -26.32 -20.82
N PHE A 157 -24.58 -26.29 -20.50
CA PHE A 157 -23.98 -27.29 -19.64
C PHE A 157 -24.58 -27.32 -18.23
N ILE A 158 -24.78 -26.15 -17.60
CA ILE A 158 -25.40 -26.04 -16.27
C ILE A 158 -26.82 -26.58 -16.30
N LEU A 159 -27.61 -26.20 -17.32
CA LEU A 159 -28.98 -26.71 -17.51
C LEU A 159 -28.98 -28.23 -17.67
N LEU A 160 -28.12 -28.80 -18.53
CA LEU A 160 -28.00 -30.25 -18.69
C LEU A 160 -27.55 -30.94 -17.40
N SER A 161 -26.65 -30.35 -16.62
CA SER A 161 -26.22 -30.90 -15.34
C SER A 161 -27.36 -30.90 -14.31
N ALA A 162 -28.18 -29.86 -14.27
CA ALA A 162 -29.34 -29.76 -13.39
C ALA A 162 -30.44 -30.73 -13.81
N ILE A 163 -30.68 -30.88 -15.11
CA ILE A 163 -31.62 -31.87 -15.67
C ILE A 163 -31.15 -33.28 -15.34
N SER A 164 -29.87 -33.59 -15.57
CA SER A 164 -29.29 -34.90 -15.21
C SER A 164 -29.47 -35.19 -13.73
N LEU A 165 -29.32 -34.18 -12.86
CA LEU A 165 -29.54 -34.32 -11.43
C LEU A 165 -30.99 -34.70 -11.10
N ILE A 166 -31.96 -34.02 -11.73
CA ILE A 166 -33.40 -34.28 -11.58
C ILE A 166 -33.75 -35.67 -12.11
N ILE A 167 -33.21 -36.06 -13.27
CA ILE A 167 -33.43 -37.37 -13.87
C ILE A 167 -32.87 -38.49 -12.98
N VAL A 168 -31.67 -38.32 -12.42
CA VAL A 168 -31.08 -39.29 -11.47
C VAL A 168 -31.93 -39.45 -10.22
N LEU A 169 -32.55 -38.37 -9.74
CA LEU A 169 -33.50 -38.42 -8.62
C LEU A 169 -34.84 -39.09 -9.01
N ALA A 170 -35.28 -38.97 -10.26
CA ALA A 170 -36.56 -39.46 -10.74
C ALA A 170 -36.55 -40.94 -11.20
N ILE A 171 -35.42 -41.45 -11.72
CA ILE A 171 -35.35 -42.80 -12.31
C ILE A 171 -34.92 -43.87 -11.28
N GLY A 172 -35.90 -44.67 -10.84
CA GLY A 172 -35.72 -46.11 -10.57
C GLY A 172 -34.84 -46.53 -9.37
N PRO A 173 -33.85 -47.43 -9.53
CA PRO A 173 -33.22 -48.15 -8.41
C PRO A 173 -32.52 -47.24 -7.38
N ILE A 174 -32.00 -46.09 -7.83
CA ILE A 174 -31.48 -45.04 -6.95
C ILE A 174 -32.64 -44.41 -6.17
N ALA A 175 -33.77 -44.08 -6.81
CA ALA A 175 -34.97 -43.60 -6.12
C ALA A 175 -35.51 -44.61 -5.09
N ARG A 176 -35.34 -45.93 -5.30
CA ARG A 176 -35.70 -46.99 -4.33
C ARG A 176 -34.75 -47.08 -3.14
N ILE A 177 -33.44 -47.06 -3.37
CA ILE A 177 -32.42 -46.98 -2.30
C ILE A 177 -32.63 -45.68 -1.52
N PHE A 178 -32.86 -44.57 -2.23
CA PHE A 178 -33.26 -43.31 -1.66
C PHE A 178 -34.53 -43.50 -0.84
N HIS A 179 -35.64 -44.04 -1.35
CA HIS A 179 -36.88 -44.19 -0.57
C HIS A 179 -36.69 -44.88 0.79
N VAL A 180 -35.81 -45.88 0.88
CA VAL A 180 -35.46 -46.57 2.14
C VAL A 180 -34.68 -45.64 3.09
N PHE A 181 -33.66 -44.93 2.59
CA PHE A 181 -32.85 -44.03 3.42
C PHE A 181 -33.43 -42.61 3.56
N TYR A 182 -34.36 -42.21 2.71
CA TYR A 182 -35.02 -40.89 2.61
C TYR A 182 -36.08 -40.71 3.69
N GLY A 183 -36.60 -41.81 4.23
CA GLY A 183 -37.40 -41.82 5.45
C GLY A 183 -36.60 -41.40 6.70
N ILE A 184 -35.26 -41.46 6.65
CA ILE A 184 -34.39 -40.99 7.73
C ILE A 184 -34.05 -39.53 7.46
N MET A 185 -34.68 -38.62 8.22
CA MET A 185 -34.58 -37.16 8.05
C MET A 185 -33.13 -36.65 7.92
N ILE A 186 -32.20 -37.24 8.69
CA ILE A 186 -30.78 -36.87 8.72
C ILE A 186 -30.08 -37.23 7.40
N PHE A 187 -30.35 -38.42 6.85
CA PHE A 187 -29.73 -38.87 5.61
C PHE A 187 -30.22 -38.04 4.42
N ARG A 188 -31.51 -37.70 4.38
CA ARG A 188 -32.08 -36.80 3.37
C ARG A 188 -31.38 -35.44 3.36
N ALA A 189 -31.21 -34.82 4.52
CA ALA A 189 -30.54 -33.53 4.64
C ALA A 189 -29.06 -33.60 4.21
N PHE A 190 -28.36 -34.65 4.63
CA PHE A 190 -26.96 -34.88 4.25
C PHE A 190 -26.78 -35.04 2.73
N LEU A 191 -27.68 -35.79 2.08
CA LEU A 191 -27.62 -36.02 0.65
C LEU A 191 -27.87 -34.75 -0.16
N LEU A 192 -28.89 -33.97 0.21
CA LEU A 192 -29.17 -32.68 -0.42
C LEU A 192 -27.99 -31.72 -0.24
N PHE A 193 -27.40 -31.68 0.96
CA PHE A 193 -26.20 -30.90 1.24
C PHE A 193 -25.03 -31.29 0.32
N MET A 194 -24.77 -32.59 0.14
CA MET A 194 -23.73 -33.09 -0.76
C MET A 194 -23.99 -32.72 -2.23
N MET A 195 -25.23 -32.83 -2.69
CA MET A 195 -25.62 -32.48 -4.05
C MET A 195 -25.44 -30.99 -4.33
N VAL A 196 -25.88 -30.12 -3.42
CA VAL A 196 -25.71 -28.66 -3.55
C VAL A 196 -24.23 -28.30 -3.52
N THR A 197 -23.44 -28.92 -2.63
CA THR A 197 -21.99 -28.71 -2.56
C THR A 197 -21.32 -29.12 -3.87
N LEU A 198 -21.69 -30.27 -4.45
CA LEU A 198 -21.17 -30.71 -5.74
C LEU A 198 -21.53 -29.74 -6.86
N PHE A 199 -22.78 -29.28 -6.90
CA PHE A 199 -23.26 -28.31 -7.88
C PHE A 199 -22.46 -27.00 -7.83
N PHE A 200 -22.32 -26.40 -6.64
CA PHE A 200 -21.50 -25.20 -6.45
C PHE A 200 -20.02 -25.45 -6.80
N THR A 201 -19.49 -26.63 -6.49
CA THR A 201 -18.10 -27.00 -6.86
C THR A 201 -17.91 -26.97 -8.37
N LEU A 202 -18.86 -27.52 -9.14
CA LEU A 202 -18.84 -27.49 -10.60
C LEU A 202 -18.95 -26.05 -11.11
N LEU A 203 -19.87 -25.24 -10.58
CA LEU A 203 -20.01 -23.84 -10.97
C LEU A 203 -18.74 -23.03 -10.73
N TYR A 204 -18.14 -23.15 -9.55
CA TYR A 204 -16.90 -22.43 -9.19
C TYR A 204 -15.70 -22.89 -10.01
N ARG A 205 -15.72 -24.12 -10.53
CA ARG A 205 -14.66 -24.61 -11.43
C ARG A 205 -14.88 -24.19 -12.90
N MET A 206 -16.13 -24.11 -13.35
CA MET A 206 -16.47 -23.95 -14.76
C MET A 206 -16.65 -22.50 -15.20
N ILE A 207 -17.23 -21.65 -14.35
CA ILE A 207 -17.51 -20.26 -14.73
C ILE A 207 -16.21 -19.46 -14.89
N PRO A 208 -15.26 -19.49 -13.93
CA PRO A 208 -14.01 -18.77 -14.08
C PRO A 208 -13.16 -19.40 -15.19
N ARG A 209 -12.54 -18.55 -16.03
CA ARG A 209 -11.56 -19.03 -17.03
C ARG A 209 -10.22 -19.45 -16.42
N ALA A 210 -9.98 -19.09 -15.17
CA ALA A 210 -8.79 -19.51 -14.45
C ALA A 210 -8.86 -21.01 -14.13
N HIS A 211 -7.72 -21.69 -14.18
CA HIS A 211 -7.64 -23.12 -13.87
C HIS A 211 -7.73 -23.36 -12.35
N ILE A 212 -8.96 -23.49 -11.85
CA ILE A 212 -9.27 -23.73 -10.44
C ILE A 212 -9.22 -25.23 -10.14
N PHE A 213 -8.48 -25.62 -9.11
CA PHE A 213 -8.42 -27.01 -8.69
C PHE A 213 -9.69 -27.43 -7.95
N PHE A 214 -10.04 -28.71 -8.08
CA PHE A 214 -11.25 -29.27 -7.44
C PHE A 214 -11.29 -29.01 -5.93
N ARG A 215 -10.15 -29.13 -5.24
CA ARG A 215 -10.05 -28.88 -3.78
C ARG A 215 -10.31 -27.42 -3.40
N GLU A 216 -9.96 -26.48 -4.27
CA GLU A 216 -10.17 -25.04 -4.05
C GLU A 216 -11.67 -24.73 -4.20
N ALA A 217 -12.27 -25.17 -5.31
CA ALA A 217 -13.69 -25.02 -5.59
C ALA A 217 -14.57 -25.72 -4.53
N PHE A 218 -14.21 -26.94 -4.13
CA PHE A 218 -14.97 -27.73 -3.14
C PHE A 218 -15.03 -27.04 -1.78
N ARG A 219 -13.91 -26.46 -1.30
CA ARG A 219 -13.88 -25.75 -0.02
C ARG A 219 -14.74 -24.49 -0.05
N GLY A 220 -14.68 -23.73 -1.13
CA GLY A 220 -15.57 -22.57 -1.30
C GLY A 220 -17.04 -22.99 -1.41
N ALA A 221 -17.33 -24.07 -2.14
CA ALA A 221 -18.68 -24.62 -2.29
C ALA A 221 -19.24 -25.08 -0.95
N LEU A 222 -18.45 -25.77 -0.14
CA LEU A 222 -18.83 -26.20 1.20
C LEU A 222 -19.22 -25.02 2.09
N VAL A 223 -18.43 -23.94 2.07
CA VAL A 223 -18.75 -22.72 2.83
C VAL A 223 -20.05 -22.08 2.33
N ALA A 224 -20.25 -21.98 1.02
CA ALA A 224 -21.50 -21.47 0.45
C ALA A 224 -22.70 -22.34 0.86
N THR A 225 -22.59 -23.66 0.79
CA THR A 225 -23.69 -24.58 1.15
C THR A 225 -24.01 -24.55 2.65
N ILE A 226 -23.01 -24.45 3.53
CA ILE A 226 -23.22 -24.24 4.97
C ILE A 226 -23.93 -22.90 5.20
N GLY A 227 -23.45 -21.82 4.56
CA GLY A 227 -24.05 -20.50 4.64
C GLY A 227 -25.51 -20.50 4.18
N GLU A 228 -25.80 -21.20 3.08
CA GLU A 228 -27.15 -21.36 2.54
C GLU A 228 -28.08 -22.10 3.50
N TYR A 229 -27.60 -23.19 4.11
CA TYR A 229 -28.39 -23.94 5.08
C TYR A 229 -28.72 -23.11 6.34
N LEU A 230 -27.73 -22.36 6.84
CA LEU A 230 -27.92 -21.44 7.97
C LEU A 230 -28.87 -20.30 7.63
N LEU A 231 -28.73 -19.71 6.44
CA LEU A 231 -29.62 -18.67 5.94
C LEU A 231 -31.06 -19.17 5.87
N MET A 232 -31.29 -20.35 5.27
CA MET A 232 -32.62 -20.94 5.15
C MET A 232 -33.23 -21.27 6.51
N SER A 233 -32.42 -21.77 7.46
CA SER A 233 -32.88 -22.04 8.83
C SER A 233 -33.27 -20.75 9.57
N PHE A 234 -32.46 -19.69 9.42
CA PHE A 234 -32.75 -18.37 10.00
C PHE A 234 -34.01 -17.75 9.38
N LEU A 235 -34.13 -17.83 8.06
CA LEU A 235 -35.25 -17.29 7.33
C LEU A 235 -36.55 -18.01 7.70
N ASP A 236 -36.56 -19.34 7.79
CA ASP A 236 -37.73 -20.11 8.22
C ASP A 236 -38.19 -19.66 9.62
N PHE A 237 -37.25 -19.53 10.56
CA PHE A 237 -37.51 -18.98 11.88
C PHE A 237 -38.11 -17.55 11.84
N TYR A 238 -37.58 -16.70 10.96
CA TYR A 238 -38.01 -15.31 10.80
C TYR A 238 -39.40 -15.20 10.15
N LEU A 239 -39.63 -15.90 9.03
CA LEU A 239 -40.87 -15.87 8.26
C LEU A 239 -42.06 -16.46 9.04
N GLN A 240 -41.82 -17.46 9.90
CA GLN A 240 -42.87 -17.99 10.78
C GLN A 240 -43.39 -16.96 11.79
N ARG A 241 -42.61 -15.90 12.09
CA ARG A 241 -42.96 -14.86 13.06
C ARG A 241 -43.36 -13.53 12.42
N ALA A 242 -43.00 -13.30 11.16
CA ALA A 242 -43.19 -12.04 10.50
C ALA A 242 -44.47 -12.04 9.63
N ASN A 243 -45.39 -11.10 9.90
CA ASN A 243 -46.62 -10.94 9.11
C ASN A 243 -46.46 -9.85 8.04
N PHE A 244 -46.00 -10.24 6.85
CA PHE A 244 -45.75 -9.31 5.73
C PHE A 244 -47.01 -8.85 4.99
N SER A 245 -48.13 -9.57 5.16
CA SER A 245 -49.40 -9.23 4.52
C SER A 245 -49.91 -7.85 4.94
N ASN A 246 -49.59 -7.43 6.17
CA ASN A 246 -50.02 -6.13 6.71
C ASN A 246 -49.21 -4.94 6.15
N VAL A 247 -48.01 -5.16 5.64
CA VAL A 247 -47.10 -4.09 5.17
C VAL A 247 -47.11 -3.97 3.65
N TYR A 248 -47.07 -5.11 2.93
CA TYR A 248 -46.89 -5.14 1.48
C TYR A 248 -48.08 -5.75 0.71
N GLY A 249 -49.10 -6.26 1.41
CA GLY A 249 -50.28 -6.87 0.78
C GLY A 249 -49.91 -7.99 -0.21
N PRO A 250 -50.54 -8.04 -1.41
CA PRO A 250 -50.23 -9.05 -2.43
C PRO A 250 -48.78 -9.04 -2.94
N LEU A 251 -48.07 -7.91 -2.85
CA LEU A 251 -46.68 -7.75 -3.27
C LEU A 251 -45.69 -8.38 -2.28
N ALA A 252 -46.11 -8.70 -1.05
CA ALA A 252 -45.28 -9.30 -0.01
C ALA A 252 -44.54 -10.55 -0.51
N SER A 253 -45.24 -11.40 -1.27
CA SER A 253 -44.68 -12.64 -1.82
C SER A 253 -43.50 -12.41 -2.76
N ILE A 254 -43.61 -11.45 -3.69
CA ILE A 254 -42.56 -11.16 -4.68
C ILE A 254 -41.35 -10.54 -4.00
N VAL A 255 -41.59 -9.60 -3.08
CA VAL A 255 -40.52 -8.95 -2.30
C VAL A 255 -39.78 -9.98 -1.44
N MET A 256 -40.50 -10.90 -0.79
CA MET A 256 -39.87 -11.97 -0.02
C MET A 256 -39.04 -12.90 -0.89
N VAL A 257 -39.56 -13.37 -2.04
CA VAL A 257 -38.79 -14.23 -2.95
C VAL A 257 -37.52 -13.53 -3.43
N LEU A 258 -37.60 -12.26 -3.83
CA LEU A 258 -36.44 -11.47 -4.23
C LEU A 258 -35.42 -11.32 -3.10
N PHE A 259 -35.88 -11.06 -1.87
CA PHE A 259 -35.03 -10.96 -0.70
C PHE A 259 -34.29 -12.27 -0.44
N ILE A 260 -35.00 -13.40 -0.43
CA ILE A 260 -34.41 -14.72 -0.19
C ILE A 260 -33.33 -15.01 -1.24
N LEU A 261 -33.66 -14.81 -2.51
CA LEU A 261 -32.74 -15.08 -3.61
C LEU A 261 -31.52 -14.14 -3.61
N ASP A 262 -31.66 -12.89 -3.18
CA ASP A 262 -30.53 -11.97 -3.02
C ASP A 262 -29.56 -12.45 -1.93
N TRP A 263 -30.09 -12.90 -0.79
CA TRP A 263 -29.24 -13.44 0.27
C TRP A 263 -28.61 -14.78 -0.09
N SER A 264 -29.32 -15.66 -0.80
CA SER A 264 -28.74 -16.88 -1.36
C SER A 264 -27.62 -16.57 -2.36
N ALA A 265 -27.82 -15.59 -3.23
CA ALA A 265 -26.79 -15.13 -4.16
C ALA A 265 -25.54 -14.58 -3.43
N LYS A 266 -25.71 -13.93 -2.27
CA LYS A 266 -24.57 -13.52 -1.42
C LYS A 266 -23.80 -14.71 -0.86
N MET A 267 -24.48 -15.76 -0.39
CA MET A 267 -23.81 -16.98 0.09
C MET A 267 -23.03 -17.68 -1.02
N PHE A 268 -23.58 -17.71 -2.23
CA PHE A 268 -22.87 -18.17 -3.42
C PHE A 268 -21.60 -17.34 -3.70
N TYR A 269 -21.71 -16.00 -3.78
CA TYR A 269 -20.53 -15.17 -4.01
C TYR A 269 -19.50 -15.27 -2.87
N PHE A 270 -19.95 -15.47 -1.64
CA PHE A 270 -19.06 -15.67 -0.51
C PHE A 270 -18.23 -16.96 -0.65
N GLY A 271 -18.83 -18.07 -1.07
CA GLY A 271 -18.08 -19.29 -1.37
C GLY A 271 -17.13 -19.13 -2.57
N MET A 272 -17.53 -18.36 -3.57
CA MET A 272 -16.67 -18.00 -4.70
C MET A 272 -15.46 -17.16 -4.26
N PHE A 273 -15.66 -16.23 -3.33
CA PHE A 273 -14.59 -15.43 -2.74
C PHE A 273 -13.61 -16.31 -1.95
N VAL A 274 -14.09 -17.27 -1.17
CA VAL A 274 -13.25 -18.27 -0.50
C VAL A 274 -12.43 -19.07 -1.50
N THR A 275 -13.05 -19.51 -2.61
CA THR A 275 -12.36 -20.21 -3.70
C THR A 275 -11.24 -19.34 -4.28
N HIS A 276 -11.52 -18.05 -4.54
CA HIS A 276 -10.53 -17.08 -5.01
C HIS A 276 -9.35 -16.94 -4.04
N ARG A 277 -9.59 -16.83 -2.74
CA ARG A 277 -8.51 -16.73 -1.74
C ARG A 277 -7.60 -17.96 -1.73
N LEU A 278 -8.17 -19.15 -1.88
CA LEU A 278 -7.40 -20.39 -1.99
C LEU A 278 -6.60 -20.45 -3.28
N TYR A 279 -7.20 -20.06 -4.40
CA TYR A 279 -6.54 -19.93 -5.68
C TYR A 279 -5.36 -18.96 -5.60
N MET A 280 -5.57 -17.75 -5.05
CA MET A 280 -4.51 -16.75 -4.93
C MET A 280 -3.38 -17.23 -4.05
N LYS A 281 -3.66 -17.95 -2.95
CA LYS A 281 -2.61 -18.53 -2.11
C LYS A 281 -1.69 -19.47 -2.89
N ARG A 282 -2.23 -20.28 -3.80
CA ARG A 282 -1.43 -21.14 -4.68
C ARG A 282 -0.73 -20.33 -5.77
N PHE A 283 -1.46 -19.39 -6.36
CA PHE A 283 -1.00 -18.59 -7.48
C PHE A 283 0.20 -17.72 -7.11
N LEU A 284 0.14 -17.06 -5.94
CA LEU A 284 1.25 -16.27 -5.37
C LEU A 284 2.47 -17.11 -5.00
N ALA A 285 2.32 -18.43 -4.83
CA ALA A 285 3.44 -19.34 -4.59
C ALA A 285 4.20 -19.71 -5.87
N ARG A 286 3.76 -19.24 -7.04
CA ARG A 286 4.48 -19.42 -8.30
C ARG A 286 5.41 -18.24 -8.51
N ASN A 287 6.56 -18.56 -9.09
CA ASN A 287 7.42 -17.56 -9.66
C ASN A 287 6.83 -17.07 -11.00
N VAL A 288 6.95 -15.78 -11.27
CA VAL A 288 6.48 -15.15 -12.51
C VAL A 288 7.66 -14.50 -13.19
N GLU A 289 7.83 -14.70 -14.49
CA GLU A 289 8.82 -13.96 -15.27
C GLU A 289 8.27 -12.61 -15.71
N VAL A 290 9.04 -11.54 -15.49
CA VAL A 290 8.66 -10.17 -15.84
C VAL A 290 9.85 -9.41 -16.37
N GLU A 291 9.57 -8.39 -17.17
CA GLU A 291 10.54 -7.36 -17.54
C GLU A 291 10.33 -6.13 -16.65
N VAL A 292 11.42 -5.58 -16.12
CA VAL A 292 11.39 -4.44 -15.22
C VAL A 292 11.28 -3.15 -16.05
N GLU A 293 10.22 -2.39 -15.86
CA GLU A 293 9.94 -1.20 -16.68
C GLU A 293 10.81 0.00 -16.28
N ALA A 294 10.76 0.40 -15.01
CA ALA A 294 11.42 1.60 -14.53
C ALA A 294 11.54 1.62 -13.00
N ILE A 295 12.28 2.61 -12.48
CA ILE A 295 12.32 2.96 -11.06
C ILE A 295 11.59 4.30 -10.87
N ASN A 296 10.81 4.43 -9.80
CA ASN A 296 10.11 5.67 -9.46
C ASN A 296 10.94 6.60 -8.54
N HIS A 297 10.45 7.83 -8.29
CA HIS A 297 11.03 8.78 -7.32
C HIS A 297 11.33 8.24 -5.90
N ARG A 298 10.77 7.08 -5.50
CA ARG A 298 11.05 6.43 -4.20
C ARG A 298 12.11 5.34 -4.28
N GLY A 299 12.67 5.08 -5.46
CA GLY A 299 13.68 4.05 -5.68
C GLY A 299 13.06 2.66 -5.83
N GLN A 300 11.75 2.58 -6.04
CA GLN A 300 11.06 1.31 -6.21
C GLN A 300 11.01 0.98 -7.69
N ALA A 301 11.70 -0.10 -8.07
CA ALA A 301 11.52 -0.70 -9.38
C ALA A 301 10.08 -1.20 -9.51
N TYR A 302 9.50 -1.05 -10.70
CA TYR A 302 8.14 -1.50 -10.95
C TYR A 302 7.97 -2.05 -12.36
N THR A 303 6.90 -2.84 -12.50
CA THR A 303 6.38 -3.38 -13.76
C THR A 303 4.87 -3.60 -13.61
N HIS A 304 4.18 -4.03 -14.66
CA HIS A 304 2.77 -4.41 -14.58
C HIS A 304 2.61 -5.92 -14.61
N VAL A 305 1.96 -6.46 -13.57
CA VAL A 305 1.68 -7.89 -13.44
C VAL A 305 0.19 -8.03 -13.15
N PHE A 306 -0.52 -8.76 -14.02
CA PHE A 306 -1.99 -8.92 -13.95
C PHE A 306 -2.74 -7.58 -13.92
N ARG A 307 -2.32 -6.62 -14.76
CA ARG A 307 -2.86 -5.23 -14.80
C ARG A 307 -2.76 -4.45 -13.49
N LYS A 308 -1.94 -4.90 -12.54
CA LYS A 308 -1.63 -4.18 -11.30
C LYS A 308 -0.18 -3.74 -11.32
N MET A 309 0.08 -2.60 -10.70
CA MET A 309 1.44 -2.13 -10.50
C MET A 309 2.16 -3.06 -9.53
N CYS A 310 3.21 -3.72 -10.00
CA CYS A 310 4.05 -4.63 -9.23
C CYS A 310 5.34 -3.91 -8.86
N TYR A 311 5.57 -3.67 -7.57
CA TYR A 311 6.82 -3.14 -7.05
C TYR A 311 7.78 -4.30 -6.78
N LEU A 312 8.98 -4.18 -7.32
CA LEU A 312 10.02 -5.18 -7.28
C LEU A 312 11.15 -4.71 -6.38
N LYS A 313 11.54 -5.52 -5.40
CA LYS A 313 12.82 -5.37 -4.70
C LYS A 313 13.93 -6.04 -5.50
N ASN A 314 15.12 -5.43 -5.49
CA ASN A 314 16.36 -5.94 -6.11
C ASN A 314 16.31 -6.04 -7.64
N ALA A 315 15.52 -5.19 -8.28
CA ALA A 315 15.35 -5.13 -9.73
C ALA A 315 15.87 -3.80 -10.28
N LEU A 316 16.44 -3.82 -11.48
CA LEU A 316 16.83 -2.62 -12.24
C LEU A 316 16.05 -2.53 -13.56
N PRO A 317 15.83 -1.33 -14.12
CA PRO A 317 15.17 -1.17 -15.42
C PRO A 317 15.87 -1.96 -16.53
N GLY A 318 15.08 -2.55 -17.43
CA GLY A 318 15.58 -3.34 -18.57
C GLY A 318 15.96 -4.79 -18.24
N GLU A 319 15.82 -5.22 -16.99
CA GLU A 319 16.09 -6.59 -16.61
C GLU A 319 14.94 -7.53 -16.90
N ARG A 320 15.27 -8.77 -17.26
CA ARG A 320 14.33 -9.89 -17.21
C ARG A 320 14.58 -10.69 -15.95
N VAL A 321 13.56 -10.80 -15.11
CA VAL A 321 13.66 -11.38 -13.78
C VAL A 321 12.52 -12.35 -13.51
N GLU A 322 12.82 -13.38 -12.74
CA GLU A 322 11.85 -14.23 -12.09
C GLU A 322 11.53 -13.62 -10.72
N ILE A 323 10.26 -13.40 -10.42
CA ILE A 323 9.80 -12.73 -9.19
C ILE A 323 8.98 -13.67 -8.32
N SER A 324 9.16 -13.55 -7.00
CA SER A 324 8.33 -14.18 -5.99
C SER A 324 7.43 -13.14 -5.33
N ILE A 325 6.12 -13.34 -5.41
CA ILE A 325 5.16 -12.38 -4.88
C ILE A 325 5.09 -12.50 -3.36
N MET A 326 5.54 -11.45 -2.66
CA MET A 326 5.54 -11.40 -1.20
C MET A 326 4.16 -11.02 -0.64
N LYS A 327 3.54 -10.01 -1.27
CA LYS A 327 2.28 -9.44 -0.80
C LYS A 327 1.49 -8.89 -1.97
N GLU A 328 0.19 -9.12 -1.94
CA GLU A 328 -0.75 -8.48 -2.84
C GLU A 328 -1.69 -7.56 -2.06
N SER A 329 -2.04 -6.44 -2.68
CA SER A 329 -3.09 -5.54 -2.26
C SER A 329 -4.10 -5.33 -3.39
N ARG A 330 -5.13 -4.53 -3.14
CA ARG A 330 -6.18 -4.23 -4.14
C ARG A 330 -5.62 -3.69 -5.46
N SER A 331 -4.68 -2.76 -5.41
CA SER A 331 -4.16 -2.05 -6.60
C SER A 331 -2.70 -2.35 -6.92
N ARG A 332 -1.98 -2.99 -5.99
CA ARG A 332 -0.51 -3.15 -6.06
C ARG A 332 -0.08 -4.54 -5.65
N ILE A 333 0.97 -5.02 -6.29
CA ILE A 333 1.69 -6.24 -5.93
C ILE A 333 3.06 -5.83 -5.42
N TYR A 334 3.56 -6.49 -4.39
CA TYR A 334 4.93 -6.37 -3.90
C TYR A 334 5.61 -7.72 -4.07
N ALA A 335 6.70 -7.74 -4.81
CA ALA A 335 7.47 -8.93 -5.09
C ALA A 335 8.97 -8.67 -4.90
N ILE A 336 9.72 -9.75 -4.76
CA ILE A 336 11.17 -9.74 -4.72
C ILE A 336 11.69 -10.55 -5.89
N VAL A 337 12.78 -10.10 -6.51
CA VAL A 337 13.47 -10.88 -7.54
C VAL A 337 14.00 -12.16 -6.90
N SER A 338 13.51 -13.31 -7.35
CA SER A 338 14.00 -14.63 -6.95
C SER A 338 15.19 -15.06 -7.81
N LYS A 339 15.21 -14.67 -9.09
CA LYS A 339 16.31 -14.94 -10.01
C LYS A 339 16.41 -13.87 -11.09
N VAL A 340 17.62 -13.39 -11.37
CA VAL A 340 17.89 -12.53 -12.53
C VAL A 340 18.16 -13.43 -13.74
N LEU A 341 17.34 -13.32 -14.78
CA LEU A 341 17.48 -14.09 -16.03
C LEU A 341 18.36 -13.34 -17.03
N GLN A 342 18.19 -12.03 -17.10
CA GLN A 342 19.02 -11.11 -17.87
C GLN A 342 19.28 -9.87 -17.03
N ALA A 343 20.54 -9.65 -16.66
CA ALA A 343 20.96 -8.52 -15.84
C ALA A 343 21.10 -7.25 -16.67
N SER A 344 20.87 -6.10 -16.03
CA SER A 344 21.16 -4.79 -16.61
C SER A 344 22.68 -4.57 -16.65
N PRO A 345 23.22 -3.87 -17.66
CA PRO A 345 24.63 -3.49 -17.67
C PRO A 345 25.03 -2.62 -16.46
N ASP A 346 24.07 -1.88 -15.89
CA ASP A 346 24.29 -1.05 -14.71
C ASP A 346 24.21 -1.85 -13.39
N ARG A 347 24.05 -3.19 -13.42
CA ARG A 347 23.95 -4.00 -12.19
C ARG A 347 25.30 -4.17 -11.51
N MET A 348 25.34 -3.85 -10.22
CA MET A 348 26.46 -4.07 -9.32
C MET A 348 26.09 -4.99 -8.15
N THR A 349 27.10 -5.61 -7.54
CA THR A 349 26.94 -6.34 -6.27
C THR A 349 26.94 -5.36 -5.11
N PRO A 350 25.93 -5.33 -4.24
CA PRO A 350 25.87 -4.39 -3.13
C PRO A 350 26.96 -4.69 -2.09
N ALA A 351 27.61 -3.65 -1.58
CA ALA A 351 28.59 -3.79 -0.49
C ALA A 351 27.95 -4.20 0.86
N CYS A 352 26.65 -3.96 1.03
CA CYS A 352 25.92 -4.30 2.26
C CYS A 352 25.31 -5.71 2.17
N TYR A 353 25.68 -6.59 3.09
CA TYR A 353 25.12 -7.94 3.20
C TYR A 353 23.64 -7.98 3.60
N GLN A 354 23.08 -6.85 4.08
CA GLN A 354 21.67 -6.73 4.48
C GLN A 354 20.83 -6.00 3.44
N CYS A 355 21.35 -5.70 2.25
CA CYS A 355 20.64 -4.91 1.24
C CYS A 355 19.28 -5.51 0.84
N ASP A 356 19.15 -6.84 0.85
CA ASP A 356 17.86 -7.52 0.58
C ASP A 356 16.80 -7.29 1.67
N LEU A 357 17.24 -7.01 2.89
CA LEU A 357 16.40 -6.87 4.09
C LEU A 357 16.23 -5.40 4.52
N CYS A 358 17.04 -4.48 4.01
CA CYS A 358 17.09 -3.10 4.44
C CYS A 358 16.59 -2.16 3.34
N ASP A 359 15.41 -1.57 3.53
CA ASP A 359 14.79 -0.66 2.54
C ASP A 359 15.41 0.75 2.49
N ARG A 360 16.58 0.98 3.11
CA ARG A 360 17.22 2.30 3.15
C ARG A 360 18.10 2.63 1.94
N CYS A 361 18.63 1.61 1.27
CA CYS A 361 19.52 1.78 0.12
C CYS A 361 18.83 1.23 -1.12
N GLN A 362 18.05 2.07 -1.80
CA GLN A 362 17.22 1.59 -2.92
C GLN A 362 18.04 1.28 -4.18
N LEU A 363 19.21 1.91 -4.34
CA LEU A 363 20.00 1.87 -5.57
C LEU A 363 21.35 1.16 -5.40
N GLN A 364 21.58 0.43 -4.31
CA GLN A 364 22.89 -0.21 -4.07
C GLN A 364 23.25 -1.32 -5.08
N TYR A 365 22.24 -1.84 -5.79
CA TYR A 365 22.42 -2.79 -6.90
C TYR A 365 22.76 -2.09 -8.22
N MET A 366 22.74 -0.76 -8.28
CA MET A 366 22.99 0.03 -9.48
C MET A 366 24.39 0.64 -9.42
N ASP A 367 25.05 0.70 -10.56
CA ASP A 367 26.28 1.46 -10.76
C ASP A 367 26.11 2.93 -10.34
N TYR A 368 27.18 3.53 -9.81
CA TYR A 368 27.10 4.86 -9.23
C TYR A 368 26.72 5.91 -10.27
N GLU A 369 27.32 5.90 -11.45
CA GLU A 369 27.02 6.86 -12.51
C GLU A 369 25.59 6.68 -13.03
N ALA A 370 25.14 5.43 -13.17
CA ALA A 370 23.75 5.12 -13.51
C ALA A 370 22.77 5.68 -12.47
N SER A 371 23.12 5.64 -11.18
CA SER A 371 22.31 6.22 -10.11
C SER A 371 22.17 7.75 -10.25
N LEU A 372 23.23 8.44 -10.67
CA LEU A 372 23.20 9.89 -10.91
C LEU A 372 22.29 10.24 -12.09
N ARG A 373 22.41 9.49 -13.20
CA ARG A 373 21.54 9.64 -14.38
C ARG A 373 20.07 9.41 -14.03
N LEU A 374 19.77 8.38 -13.22
CA LEU A 374 18.41 8.09 -12.77
C LEU A 374 17.83 9.23 -11.93
N LYS A 375 18.58 9.75 -10.95
CA LYS A 375 18.16 10.87 -10.11
C LYS A 375 17.84 12.13 -10.92
N ARG A 376 18.71 12.48 -11.88
CA ARG A 376 18.50 13.59 -12.83
C ARG A 376 17.23 13.39 -13.65
N HIS A 377 17.06 12.20 -14.23
CA HIS A 377 15.88 11.87 -15.02
C HIS A 377 14.58 11.98 -14.20
N GLU A 378 14.54 11.47 -12.97
CA GLU A 378 13.32 11.57 -12.14
C GLU A 378 13.04 13.00 -11.65
N ALA A 379 14.07 13.85 -11.48
CA ALA A 379 13.90 15.28 -11.23
C ALA A 379 13.25 15.99 -12.44
N GLN A 380 13.79 15.78 -13.64
CA GLN A 380 13.23 16.31 -14.90
C GLN A 380 11.79 15.86 -15.10
N ARG A 381 11.51 14.56 -14.93
CA ARG A 381 10.17 13.99 -15.03
C ARG A 381 9.19 14.61 -14.04
N SER A 382 9.65 14.89 -12.81
CA SER A 382 8.82 15.52 -11.78
C SER A 382 8.46 16.96 -12.13
N ILE A 383 9.43 17.74 -12.65
CA ILE A 383 9.21 19.11 -13.13
C ILE A 383 8.19 19.10 -14.28
N MET A 384 8.41 18.27 -15.31
CA MET A 384 7.54 18.17 -16.48
C MET A 384 6.09 17.78 -16.13
N LYS A 385 5.92 16.86 -15.17
CA LYS A 385 4.61 16.30 -14.84
C LYS A 385 3.80 17.16 -13.87
N TYR A 386 4.46 17.90 -12.98
CA TYR A 386 3.78 18.51 -11.82
C TYR A 386 3.91 20.02 -11.75
N SER A 387 4.78 20.65 -12.55
CA SER A 387 4.93 22.11 -12.59
C SER A 387 4.43 22.72 -13.90
N SER A 388 4.10 24.00 -13.83
CA SER A 388 3.71 24.89 -14.93
C SER A 388 4.68 26.06 -15.12
N PHE A 389 5.87 25.99 -14.49
CA PHE A 389 6.93 26.96 -14.74
C PHE A 389 7.30 27.00 -16.22
N ALA A 390 7.64 28.18 -16.72
CA ALA A 390 8.33 28.31 -18.00
C ALA A 390 9.83 28.07 -17.76
N TYR A 391 10.42 27.15 -18.51
CA TYR A 391 11.83 26.77 -18.48
C TYR A 391 12.33 26.38 -19.87
N GLY A 392 13.64 26.43 -20.09
CA GLY A 392 14.29 26.02 -21.34
C GLY A 392 14.55 24.51 -21.44
N ASP A 393 15.06 24.05 -22.59
CA ASP A 393 15.24 22.61 -22.88
C ASP A 393 16.19 21.89 -21.89
N GLU A 394 17.21 22.59 -21.36
CA GLU A 394 18.22 22.02 -20.47
C GLU A 394 18.21 22.64 -19.05
N VAL A 395 17.03 22.70 -18.42
CA VAL A 395 16.88 23.32 -17.09
C VAL A 395 17.55 22.55 -15.94
N VAL A 396 17.67 21.22 -16.05
CA VAL A 396 18.26 20.38 -14.97
C VAL A 396 19.69 20.01 -15.33
N HIS A 397 20.65 20.52 -14.58
CA HIS A 397 22.09 20.26 -14.74
C HIS A 397 22.45 18.81 -14.38
N GLU A 398 23.68 18.41 -14.75
CA GLU A 398 24.23 17.13 -14.29
C GLU A 398 24.31 17.08 -12.77
N LEU A 399 23.96 15.92 -12.20
CA LEU A 399 24.00 15.72 -10.77
C LEU A 399 25.47 15.61 -10.33
N LEU A 400 25.93 16.54 -9.50
CA LEU A 400 27.33 16.57 -9.06
C LEU A 400 27.64 15.32 -8.22
N PRO A 401 28.65 14.51 -8.61
CA PRO A 401 29.04 13.34 -7.85
C PRO A 401 29.73 13.70 -6.53
N VAL A 402 29.83 12.73 -5.65
CA VAL A 402 30.68 12.78 -4.46
C VAL A 402 31.71 11.66 -4.49
N HIS A 403 32.85 11.88 -3.87
CA HIS A 403 33.91 10.88 -3.76
C HIS A 403 33.62 9.87 -2.64
N THR A 404 33.00 10.33 -1.55
CA THR A 404 32.75 9.51 -0.36
C THR A 404 31.42 8.74 -0.48
N LEU A 405 31.45 7.56 -1.09
CA LEU A 405 30.24 6.72 -1.30
C LEU A 405 29.81 5.93 -0.05
N THR A 406 30.73 5.69 0.89
CA THR A 406 30.51 4.91 2.11
C THR A 406 30.91 5.72 3.34
N HIS A 407 30.35 5.41 4.51
CA HIS A 407 30.64 6.11 5.77
C HIS A 407 30.38 7.63 5.77
N TYR A 408 29.58 8.11 4.81
CA TYR A 408 29.28 9.53 4.66
C TYR A 408 28.23 10.01 5.67
N LYS A 409 27.32 9.14 6.15
CA LYS A 409 26.20 9.56 7.01
C LYS A 409 26.68 10.00 8.38
N LYS A 410 26.54 11.30 8.65
CA LYS A 410 26.84 11.94 9.94
C LYS A 410 25.63 12.11 10.85
N TYR A 411 24.43 11.76 10.37
CA TYR A 411 23.18 11.85 11.13
C TYR A 411 22.40 10.54 11.02
N LEU A 412 21.88 10.05 12.15
CA LEU A 412 20.97 8.91 12.20
C LEU A 412 20.01 9.08 13.38
N LYS A 413 18.72 8.85 13.16
CA LYS A 413 17.73 8.70 14.23
C LYS A 413 17.04 7.37 14.05
N ALA A 414 17.00 6.56 15.11
CA ALA A 414 16.43 5.22 15.05
C ALA A 414 15.79 4.80 16.37
N PRO A 415 14.70 4.01 16.29
CA PRO A 415 14.09 3.44 17.48
C PRO A 415 15.00 2.39 18.12
N VAL A 416 14.79 2.15 19.41
CA VAL A 416 15.32 0.99 20.12
C VAL A 416 14.19 -0.01 20.27
N SER A 417 14.46 -1.24 19.87
CA SER A 417 13.51 -2.34 19.88
C SER A 417 14.05 -3.50 20.72
N PHE A 418 13.16 -4.40 21.11
CA PHE A 418 13.52 -5.60 21.87
C PHE A 418 13.04 -6.85 21.12
N ASP A 419 13.96 -7.75 20.78
CA ASP A 419 13.69 -9.09 20.28
C ASP A 419 14.75 -10.05 20.83
N GLN A 420 14.42 -10.72 21.93
CA GLN A 420 15.34 -11.49 22.80
C GLN A 420 16.44 -10.64 23.47
N GLU A 421 16.95 -9.63 22.77
CA GLU A 421 17.90 -8.59 23.19
C GLU A 421 17.44 -7.20 22.71
N TYR A 422 17.92 -6.15 23.37
CA TYR A 422 17.78 -4.76 22.93
C TYR A 422 18.69 -4.49 21.73
N TYR A 423 18.13 -3.89 20.68
CA TYR A 423 18.88 -3.47 19.50
C TYR A 423 18.36 -2.12 18.97
N ILE A 424 19.22 -1.38 18.28
CA ILE A 424 18.85 -0.11 17.64
C ILE A 424 18.45 -0.41 16.21
N GLY A 425 17.16 -0.27 15.93
CA GLY A 425 16.52 -0.73 14.69
C GLY A 425 15.05 -1.09 14.92
N ASP A 426 14.38 -1.55 13.87
CA ASP A 426 12.98 -2.00 13.91
C ASP A 426 12.79 -3.22 12.99
N HIS A 427 12.59 -4.39 13.60
CA HIS A 427 12.29 -5.63 12.88
C HIS A 427 10.93 -5.60 12.15
N HIS A 428 9.92 -4.91 12.70
CA HIS A 428 8.55 -4.95 12.18
C HIS A 428 8.38 -4.12 10.90
N LYS A 429 9.25 -3.13 10.66
CA LYS A 429 9.19 -2.28 9.47
C LYS A 429 9.89 -2.83 8.23
N GLN A 430 10.41 -4.07 8.25
CA GLN A 430 11.17 -4.69 7.12
C GLN A 430 12.30 -3.80 6.56
N SER A 431 12.68 -2.74 7.28
CA SER A 431 13.55 -1.70 6.74
C SER A 431 14.88 -1.61 7.47
N CYS A 432 14.98 -2.07 8.72
CA CYS A 432 16.17 -1.91 9.56
C CYS A 432 16.24 -2.95 10.69
N SER A 433 16.39 -4.24 10.38
CA SER A 433 16.41 -5.28 11.43
C SER A 433 17.60 -5.15 12.40
N PHE A 434 18.78 -4.75 11.91
CA PHE A 434 19.95 -4.49 12.76
C PHE A 434 20.83 -3.42 12.13
N MET A 435 21.37 -2.49 12.92
CA MET A 435 22.24 -1.41 12.42
C MET A 435 23.71 -1.53 12.85
N ARG A 436 24.11 -2.70 13.34
CA ARG A 436 25.44 -2.96 13.91
C ARG A 436 26.60 -2.66 12.95
N SER A 437 26.37 -2.66 11.63
CA SER A 437 27.42 -2.54 10.61
C SER A 437 26.91 -1.91 9.30
N CYS A 438 26.21 -0.77 9.39
CA CYS A 438 25.74 -0.06 8.20
C CYS A 438 26.91 0.56 7.42
N VAL A 439 27.10 0.17 6.15
CA VAL A 439 28.16 0.68 5.27
C VAL A 439 28.08 2.19 5.02
N LEU A 440 26.88 2.79 5.14
CA LEU A 440 26.69 4.23 4.92
C LEU A 440 26.97 5.07 6.17
N ASN A 441 26.82 4.48 7.36
CA ASN A 441 27.03 5.19 8.62
C ASN A 441 28.52 5.44 8.86
N ASP A 442 28.85 6.60 9.42
CA ASP A 442 30.18 6.86 9.95
C ASP A 442 30.65 5.73 10.90
N GLY A 443 31.92 5.37 10.84
CA GLY A 443 32.50 4.31 11.68
C GLY A 443 32.34 4.56 13.18
N LYS A 444 32.42 5.83 13.64
CA LYS A 444 32.18 6.21 15.04
C LYS A 444 30.72 5.91 15.43
N MET A 445 29.79 6.12 14.52
CA MET A 445 28.36 5.87 14.75
C MET A 445 28.06 4.37 14.83
N ASN A 446 28.59 3.55 13.92
CA ASN A 446 28.44 2.08 14.00
C ASN A 446 29.02 1.53 15.31
N THR A 447 30.18 2.05 15.73
CA THR A 447 30.80 1.68 17.01
C THR A 447 29.93 2.07 18.21
N ALA A 448 29.38 3.29 18.21
CA ALA A 448 28.49 3.76 19.26
C ALA A 448 27.19 2.95 19.35
N ILE A 449 26.62 2.52 18.20
CA ILE A 449 25.43 1.65 18.15
C ILE A 449 25.69 0.35 18.91
N VAL A 450 26.73 -0.40 18.51
CA VAL A 450 27.07 -1.70 19.12
C VAL A 450 27.31 -1.56 20.63
N MET A 451 27.97 -0.48 21.02
CA MET A 451 28.28 -0.20 22.41
C MET A 451 27.04 0.12 23.25
N ILE A 452 26.14 0.96 22.74
CA ILE A 452 24.87 1.27 23.43
C ILE A 452 24.03 0.00 23.56
N GLU A 453 23.89 -0.80 22.50
CA GLU A 453 23.17 -2.09 22.57
C GLU A 453 23.74 -3.00 23.65
N LYS A 454 25.07 -3.11 23.75
CA LYS A 454 25.73 -3.90 24.78
C LYS A 454 25.40 -3.39 26.19
N ILE A 455 25.42 -2.08 26.41
CA ILE A 455 25.08 -1.49 27.71
C ILE A 455 23.61 -1.74 28.05
N LEU A 456 22.69 -1.50 27.11
CA LEU A 456 21.25 -1.72 27.33
C LEU A 456 20.96 -3.18 27.73
N ASN A 457 21.61 -4.14 27.08
CA ASN A 457 21.42 -5.56 27.37
C ASN A 457 22.07 -5.99 28.69
N ASN A 458 23.30 -5.54 28.97
CA ASN A 458 24.01 -5.91 30.20
C ASN A 458 23.27 -5.45 31.47
N TYR A 459 22.61 -4.30 31.41
CA TYR A 459 21.90 -3.70 32.54
C TYR A 459 20.37 -3.78 32.42
N MET A 460 19.84 -4.43 31.38
CA MET A 460 18.41 -4.60 31.12
C MET A 460 17.61 -3.27 31.15
N ILE A 461 18.18 -2.22 30.54
CA ILE A 461 17.61 -0.87 30.55
C ILE A 461 16.49 -0.76 29.51
N LYS A 462 15.25 -0.68 29.99
CA LYS A 462 14.04 -0.75 29.13
C LYS A 462 13.48 0.59 28.70
N THR A 463 13.98 1.69 29.27
CA THR A 463 13.37 3.02 29.16
C THR A 463 13.69 3.73 27.86
N VAL A 464 14.73 3.30 27.12
CA VAL A 464 15.15 3.96 25.89
C VAL A 464 14.24 3.57 24.73
N GLU A 465 13.56 4.56 24.14
CA GLU A 465 12.66 4.37 23.00
C GLU A 465 13.33 4.71 21.67
N THR A 466 14.19 5.73 21.65
CA THR A 466 14.83 6.22 20.43
C THR A 466 16.21 6.77 20.74
N VAL A 467 17.15 6.52 19.83
CA VAL A 467 18.49 7.11 19.88
C VAL A 467 18.74 7.88 18.60
N MET A 468 19.34 9.06 18.73
CA MET A 468 19.79 9.88 17.62
C MET A 468 21.30 10.15 17.75
N PHE A 469 22.02 9.97 16.66
CA PHE A 469 23.46 10.13 16.55
C PHE A 469 23.77 11.31 15.64
N LYS A 470 24.72 12.14 16.04
CA LYS A 470 25.30 13.22 15.24
C LYS A 470 26.81 13.16 15.29
N VAL A 471 27.46 13.26 14.13
CA VAL A 471 28.92 13.40 14.04
C VAL A 471 29.26 14.80 13.55
N ILE A 472 30.02 15.55 14.36
CA ILE A 472 30.45 16.92 14.04
C ILE A 472 31.97 16.97 14.18
N GLY A 473 32.68 17.17 13.07
CA GLY A 473 34.12 16.98 13.03
C GLY A 473 34.51 15.58 13.52
N GLU A 474 35.37 15.52 14.53
CA GLU A 474 35.79 14.26 15.16
C GLU A 474 34.88 13.78 16.29
N ALA A 475 33.88 14.56 16.69
CA ALA A 475 33.03 14.24 17.84
C ALA A 475 31.77 13.44 17.43
N ILE A 476 31.43 12.44 18.24
CA ILE A 476 30.17 11.70 18.17
C ILE A 476 29.28 12.12 19.36
N ILE A 477 28.09 12.64 19.03
CA ILE A 477 27.09 13.11 19.97
C ILE A 477 25.88 12.18 19.91
N VAL A 478 25.42 11.75 21.08
CA VAL A 478 24.29 10.85 21.24
C VAL A 478 23.15 11.56 21.95
N PHE A 479 21.94 11.37 21.44
CA PHE A 479 20.69 11.87 21.97
C PHE A 479 19.80 10.68 22.29
N ILE A 480 19.27 10.62 23.51
CA ILE A 480 18.46 9.49 23.97
C ILE A 480 17.08 9.99 24.39
N ASP A 481 16.05 9.41 23.80
CA ASP A 481 14.65 9.58 24.19
C ASP A 481 14.25 8.41 25.08
N CYS A 482 13.78 8.72 26.29
CA CYS A 482 13.29 7.75 27.26
C CYS A 482 11.77 7.84 27.49
N GLY A 483 11.04 8.45 26.54
CA GLY A 483 9.61 8.67 26.65
C GLY A 483 9.26 9.56 27.84
N HIS A 484 8.47 9.03 28.79
CA HIS A 484 8.10 9.75 30.03
C HIS A 484 9.10 9.57 31.17
N HIS A 485 10.17 8.78 30.97
CA HIS A 485 11.14 8.45 32.00
C HIS A 485 12.41 9.32 31.93
N GLY A 486 13.10 9.43 33.06
CA GLY A 486 14.47 9.95 33.11
C GLY A 486 15.46 9.00 32.41
N ILE A 487 16.60 9.53 31.98
CA ILE A 487 17.70 8.69 31.50
C ILE A 487 18.24 7.88 32.68
N ASP A 488 18.46 6.58 32.47
CA ASP A 488 18.95 5.70 33.52
C ASP A 488 20.37 6.13 33.95
N PRO A 489 20.62 6.38 35.25
CA PRO A 489 21.94 6.79 35.72
C PRO A 489 23.06 5.81 35.36
N GLN A 490 22.76 4.50 35.31
CA GLN A 490 23.74 3.48 34.94
C GLN A 490 24.13 3.59 33.47
N LEU A 491 23.18 3.91 32.59
CA LEU A 491 23.46 4.20 31.18
C LEU A 491 24.41 5.39 31.06
N VAL A 492 24.17 6.47 31.81
CA VAL A 492 25.04 7.66 31.80
C VAL A 492 26.46 7.32 32.26
N ILE A 493 26.59 6.55 33.34
CA ILE A 493 27.90 6.14 33.89
C ILE A 493 28.69 5.33 32.87
N GLU A 494 28.06 4.35 32.23
CA GLU A 494 28.75 3.52 31.25
C GLU A 494 29.09 4.29 29.98
N LEU A 495 28.18 5.12 29.46
CA LEU A 495 28.46 5.93 28.26
C LEU A 495 29.59 6.94 28.49
N LYS A 496 29.78 7.48 29.69
CA LYS A 496 30.93 8.36 30.00
C LYS A 496 32.29 7.66 29.87
N LYS A 497 32.34 6.33 29.96
CA LYS A 497 33.58 5.54 29.81
C LYS A 497 33.91 5.23 28.35
N THR A 498 33.12 5.74 27.41
CA THR A 498 33.20 5.40 26.00
C THR A 498 33.80 6.52 25.16
N SER A 499 33.86 6.32 23.84
CA SER A 499 34.26 7.36 22.88
C SER A 499 33.15 8.38 22.58
N ILE A 500 32.03 8.37 23.30
CA ILE A 500 30.92 9.32 23.11
C ILE A 500 31.27 10.66 23.75
N ASN A 501 31.37 11.71 22.94
CA ASN A 501 31.80 13.04 23.40
C ASN A 501 30.68 13.80 24.13
N SER A 502 29.43 13.60 23.72
CA SER A 502 28.28 14.24 24.36
C SER A 502 27.07 13.35 24.42
N LEU A 503 26.33 13.52 25.51
CA LEU A 503 25.05 12.86 25.72
C LEU A 503 23.97 13.90 26.02
N TYR A 504 22.90 13.85 25.24
CA TYR A 504 21.71 14.66 25.43
C TYR A 504 20.51 13.77 25.73
N GLN A 505 19.64 14.23 26.62
CA GLN A 505 18.33 13.63 26.81
C GLN A 505 17.28 14.38 26.00
N MET A 506 16.50 13.64 25.23
CA MET A 506 15.35 14.14 24.48
C MET A 506 14.10 14.03 25.36
N HIS A 507 13.32 15.11 25.42
CA HIS A 507 12.06 15.16 26.17
C HIS A 507 10.98 15.84 25.36
N LYS A 508 9.84 15.17 25.18
CA LYS A 508 8.69 15.76 24.51
C LYS A 508 7.76 16.41 25.54
N ARG A 509 7.73 17.74 25.59
CA ARG A 509 6.87 18.52 26.51
C ARG A 509 5.82 19.30 25.70
N MET A 510 4.53 19.04 25.96
CA MET A 510 3.40 19.69 25.25
C MET A 510 3.54 19.68 23.72
N GLY A 511 4.03 18.57 23.15
CA GLY A 511 4.23 18.42 21.70
C GLY A 511 5.55 18.97 21.15
N ILE A 512 6.32 19.72 21.94
CA ILE A 512 7.62 20.28 21.54
C ILE A 512 8.74 19.38 22.04
N MET A 513 9.69 19.06 21.18
CA MET A 513 10.89 18.30 21.54
C MET A 513 11.93 19.24 22.16
N THR A 514 12.38 18.92 23.36
CA THR A 514 13.42 19.65 24.10
C THR A 514 14.63 18.75 24.32
N TYR A 515 15.81 19.36 24.44
CA TYR A 515 17.08 18.66 24.58
C TYR A 515 17.83 19.17 25.80
N THR A 516 18.18 18.27 26.71
CA THR A 516 18.95 18.57 27.92
C THR A 516 20.33 17.94 27.81
N CYS A 517 21.40 18.73 27.87
CA CYS A 517 22.75 18.20 27.90
C CYS A 517 23.02 17.52 29.25
N ILE A 518 23.45 16.26 29.23
CA ILE A 518 23.83 15.48 30.42
C ILE A 518 25.33 15.61 30.67
N TYR A 519 26.14 15.53 29.61
CA TYR A 519 27.57 15.83 29.64
C TYR A 519 28.11 16.13 28.24
N GLY A 520 29.28 16.79 28.21
CA GLY A 520 30.05 17.10 27.02
C GLY A 520 29.92 18.57 26.60
N ASP A 521 30.53 18.91 25.47
CA ASP A 521 30.70 20.30 25.05
C ASP A 521 29.45 20.90 24.40
N ALA A 522 29.25 22.22 24.58
CA ALA A 522 28.12 22.94 24.00
C ALA A 522 28.27 23.19 22.49
N HIS A 523 29.52 23.27 22.00
CA HIS A 523 29.87 23.57 20.62
C HIS A 523 31.06 22.71 20.18
N TYR A 524 31.07 22.33 18.92
CA TYR A 524 32.10 21.50 18.30
C TYR A 524 32.71 22.20 17.09
N PRO A 525 34.04 22.06 16.88
CA PRO A 525 34.70 22.66 15.75
C PRO A 525 34.30 21.97 14.44
N PHE A 526 33.97 22.78 13.43
CA PHE A 526 33.73 22.36 12.06
C PHE A 526 34.59 23.20 11.13
N PHE A 527 35.39 22.55 10.29
CA PHE A 527 36.32 23.23 9.40
C PHE A 527 35.71 23.38 8.01
N TYR A 528 35.73 24.60 7.48
CA TYR A 528 35.28 24.91 6.11
C TYR A 528 36.08 26.09 5.56
N GLN A 529 36.63 25.94 4.34
CA GLN A 529 37.46 26.94 3.64
C GLN A 529 38.51 27.65 4.53
N GLY A 530 39.31 26.89 5.30
CA GLY A 530 40.35 27.48 6.14
C GLY A 530 39.85 28.12 7.44
N LYS A 531 38.53 28.15 7.69
CA LYS A 531 37.91 28.73 8.89
C LYS A 531 37.31 27.63 9.76
N THR A 532 37.40 27.83 11.08
CA THR A 532 36.78 26.95 12.07
C THR A 532 35.53 27.59 12.63
N TYR A 533 34.40 26.94 12.39
CA TYR A 533 33.08 27.31 12.90
C TYR A 533 32.76 26.50 14.15
N GLN A 534 32.11 27.11 15.14
CA GLN A 534 31.70 26.44 16.37
C GLN A 534 30.21 26.11 16.28
N ILE A 535 29.88 24.83 16.09
CA ILE A 535 28.51 24.37 15.81
C ILE A 535 27.94 23.68 17.04
N SER A 536 26.76 24.09 17.51
CA SER A 536 26.05 23.34 18.54
C SER A 536 25.49 22.02 18.01
N PRO A 537 25.51 20.94 18.80
CA PRO A 537 24.82 19.69 18.48
C PRO A 537 23.31 19.83 18.24
N LEU A 538 22.69 20.92 18.71
CA LEU A 538 21.27 21.19 18.52
C LEU A 538 20.91 21.67 17.11
N ASN A 539 21.90 22.08 16.32
CA ASN A 539 21.71 22.52 14.94
C ASN A 539 21.41 21.36 13.99
N TYR A 540 20.81 21.69 12.85
CA TYR A 540 20.66 20.75 11.75
C TYR A 540 22.04 20.34 11.22
N ILE A 541 22.25 19.03 11.03
CA ILE A 541 23.49 18.48 10.49
C ILE A 541 23.13 17.76 9.19
N TYR A 542 23.78 18.15 8.10
CA TYR A 542 23.61 17.51 6.80
C TYR A 542 24.15 16.08 6.86
N THR A 543 23.45 15.18 6.17
CA THR A 543 23.80 13.75 6.14
C THR A 543 25.22 13.54 5.63
N ASN A 544 25.61 14.22 4.55
CA ASN A 544 26.94 14.17 3.95
C ASN A 544 27.62 15.55 4.07
N GLN A 545 28.79 15.61 4.72
CA GLN A 545 29.54 16.84 4.92
C GLN A 545 30.29 17.30 3.65
N GLU A 546 30.71 16.39 2.78
CA GLU A 546 31.33 16.72 1.48
C GLU A 546 30.33 17.51 0.63
N THR A 547 29.09 17.01 0.55
CA THR A 547 28.01 17.68 -0.18
C THR A 547 27.62 19.02 0.43
N LEU A 548 27.74 19.18 1.75
CA LEU A 548 27.54 20.49 2.39
C LEU A 548 28.58 21.50 1.91
N GLY A 549 29.84 21.10 1.76
CA GLY A 549 30.88 21.95 1.18
C GLY A 549 30.50 22.40 -0.23
N HIS A 550 30.16 21.46 -1.11
CA HIS A 550 29.73 21.77 -2.48
C HIS A 550 28.47 22.65 -2.53
N LEU A 551 27.51 22.45 -1.62
CA LEU A 551 26.33 23.31 -1.52
C LEU A 551 26.71 24.75 -1.14
N LEU A 552 27.62 24.93 -0.19
CA LEU A 552 28.07 26.25 0.22
C LEU A 552 28.81 26.96 -0.92
N ASP A 553 29.73 26.27 -1.59
CA ASP A 553 30.46 26.79 -2.76
C ASP A 553 29.50 27.20 -3.88
N LEU A 554 28.52 26.34 -4.19
CA LEU A 554 27.48 26.63 -5.19
C LEU A 554 26.66 27.86 -4.80
N MET A 555 26.16 27.93 -3.57
CA MET A 555 25.35 29.07 -3.13
C MET A 555 26.14 30.38 -3.17
N ILE A 556 27.42 30.37 -2.77
CA ILE A 556 28.29 31.55 -2.86
C ILE A 556 28.48 31.98 -4.32
N SER A 557 28.63 31.03 -5.24
CA SER A 557 28.79 31.33 -6.67
C SER A 557 27.54 31.88 -7.35
N LEU A 558 26.35 31.58 -6.82
CA LEU A 558 25.06 32.00 -7.38
C LEU A 558 24.56 33.34 -6.83
N LEU A 559 25.13 33.82 -5.73
CA LEU A 559 24.66 35.01 -5.01
C LEU A 559 25.65 36.16 -5.20
N ASP A 560 25.16 37.30 -5.68
CA ASP A 560 25.99 38.48 -5.89
C ASP A 560 26.47 39.07 -4.54
N GLU A 561 27.67 39.67 -4.50
CA GLU A 561 28.27 40.17 -3.26
C GLU A 561 27.54 41.37 -2.66
N ASP A 562 26.85 42.15 -3.50
CA ASP A 562 26.15 43.38 -3.09
C ASP A 562 24.68 43.13 -2.70
N ASP A 563 24.20 41.89 -2.81
CA ASP A 563 22.80 41.54 -2.56
C ASP A 563 22.44 41.64 -1.07
N GLN A 564 21.27 42.21 -0.78
CA GLN A 564 20.59 41.94 0.49
C GLN A 564 19.81 40.62 0.38
N ILE A 565 20.20 39.64 1.19
CA ILE A 565 19.72 38.25 1.07
C ILE A 565 18.77 37.91 2.21
N LEU A 566 17.59 37.39 1.86
CA LEU A 566 16.69 36.74 2.79
C LEU A 566 17.02 35.24 2.86
N THR A 567 17.33 34.70 4.03
CA THR A 567 17.47 33.25 4.22
C THR A 567 16.36 32.72 5.11
N ILE A 568 15.76 31.60 4.73
CA ILE A 568 14.64 30.98 5.47
C ILE A 568 14.97 29.53 5.75
N GLY A 569 14.99 29.16 7.04
CA GLY A 569 15.28 27.80 7.47
C GLY A 569 16.70 27.31 7.13
N CYS A 570 17.56 28.21 6.63
CA CYS A 570 18.91 27.88 6.23
C CYS A 570 19.79 27.61 7.45
N GLY A 571 20.66 26.60 7.35
CA GLY A 571 21.52 26.17 8.45
C GLY A 571 22.52 27.23 8.90
N PHE A 572 23.11 27.02 10.07
CA PHE A 572 24.12 27.90 10.67
C PHE A 572 25.26 28.23 9.67
N LEU A 573 25.86 27.21 9.06
CA LEU A 573 27.04 27.37 8.21
C LEU A 573 26.77 28.25 6.98
N LEU A 574 25.64 28.06 6.28
CA LEU A 574 25.32 28.88 5.11
C LEU A 574 25.21 30.36 5.49
N ASN A 575 24.48 30.67 6.57
CA ASN A 575 24.32 32.05 7.02
C ASN A 575 25.66 32.70 7.42
N MET A 576 26.58 31.94 8.00
CA MET A 576 27.89 32.44 8.42
C MET A 576 28.91 32.51 7.28
N ALA A 577 28.76 31.68 6.24
CA ALA A 577 29.67 31.62 5.10
C ALA A 577 29.43 32.76 4.09
N LEU A 578 28.18 33.21 3.92
CA LEU A 578 27.84 34.34 3.06
C LEU A 578 28.54 35.63 3.53
N SER A 579 29.07 36.44 2.62
CA SER A 579 29.68 37.75 2.91
C SER A 579 28.65 38.89 2.92
N GLN A 580 27.52 38.68 2.25
CA GLN A 580 26.45 39.64 2.01
C GLN A 580 25.69 40.07 3.28
N GLU A 581 24.89 41.15 3.16
CA GLU A 581 23.90 41.49 4.19
C GLU A 581 22.81 40.40 4.23
N VAL A 582 22.70 39.70 5.36
CA VAL A 582 21.79 38.57 5.52
C VAL A 582 20.71 38.88 6.55
N ILE A 583 19.45 38.68 6.17
CA ILE A 583 18.32 38.62 7.10
C ILE A 583 17.83 37.17 7.16
N ALA A 584 18.09 36.49 8.27
CA ALA A 584 17.81 35.07 8.44
C ALA A 584 16.59 34.80 9.32
N LEU A 585 15.55 34.17 8.77
CA LEU A 585 14.34 33.75 9.51
C LEU A 585 14.39 32.25 9.82
N ASN A 586 14.35 31.91 11.12
CA ASN A 586 14.47 30.54 11.58
C ASN A 586 13.45 30.14 12.65
N GLU A 587 12.98 28.90 12.56
CA GLU A 587 12.05 28.30 13.54
C GLU A 587 12.76 27.52 14.65
N ASN A 588 14.04 27.17 14.45
CA ASN A 588 14.83 26.51 15.49
C ASN A 588 15.46 27.57 16.39
N GLU A 589 15.01 27.62 17.65
CA GLU A 589 15.50 28.57 18.63
C GLU A 589 16.98 28.40 18.96
N ALA A 590 17.46 27.16 19.06
CA ALA A 590 18.87 26.87 19.36
C ALA A 590 19.76 27.42 18.25
N MET A 591 19.37 27.21 16.99
CA MET A 591 20.11 27.72 15.83
C MET A 591 20.09 29.25 15.76
N TYR A 592 18.94 29.88 16.06
CA TYR A 592 18.85 31.33 16.15
C TYR A 592 19.81 31.90 17.20
N ARG A 593 19.85 31.31 18.41
CA ARG A 593 20.75 31.73 19.49
C ARG A 593 22.21 31.58 19.09
N ASP A 594 22.59 30.43 18.55
CA ASP A 594 23.96 30.17 18.07
C ASP A 594 24.40 31.19 17.02
N MET A 595 23.58 31.45 16.01
CA MET A 595 23.92 32.42 14.96
C MET A 595 24.08 33.84 15.52
N LYS A 596 23.20 34.22 16.46
CA LYS A 596 23.26 35.53 17.10
C LYS A 596 24.52 35.68 17.95
N ASP A 597 24.83 34.69 18.78
CA ASP A 597 26.00 34.70 19.66
C ASP A 597 27.30 34.71 18.83
N TYR A 598 27.35 33.92 17.75
CA TYR A 598 28.47 33.91 16.82
C TYR A 598 28.64 35.26 16.12
N ALA A 599 27.56 35.84 15.57
CA ALA A 599 27.62 37.14 14.91
C ALA A 599 28.05 38.25 15.86
N GLN A 600 27.60 38.23 17.12
CA GLN A 600 28.04 39.19 18.14
C GLN A 600 29.53 39.01 18.46
N LYS A 601 30.00 37.78 18.67
CA LYS A 601 31.40 37.47 18.97
C LYS A 601 32.35 37.90 17.85
N HIS A 602 31.91 37.76 16.59
CA HIS A 602 32.70 38.07 15.40
C HIS A 602 32.38 39.44 14.78
N GLN A 603 31.58 40.28 15.46
CA GLN A 603 31.21 41.64 15.03
C GLN A 603 30.57 41.69 13.63
N LEU A 604 29.76 40.69 13.27
CA LEU A 604 29.07 40.58 11.99
C LEU A 604 27.77 41.42 12.00
N THR A 605 27.90 42.74 12.00
CA THR A 605 26.77 43.69 12.12
C THR A 605 25.83 43.69 10.90
N HIS A 606 26.30 43.23 9.75
CA HIS A 606 25.54 43.07 8.51
C HIS A 606 24.66 41.80 8.51
N LYS A 607 24.64 41.00 9.58
CA LYS A 607 23.80 39.80 9.69
C LYS A 607 22.74 39.96 10.77
N LYS A 608 21.47 39.90 10.37
CA LYS A 608 20.30 40.05 11.24
C LYS A 608 19.56 38.72 11.34
N PHE A 609 19.22 38.31 12.56
CA PHE A 609 18.55 37.03 12.81
C PHE A 609 17.17 37.25 13.40
N LEU A 610 16.20 36.50 12.89
CA LEU A 610 14.80 36.53 13.30
C LEU A 610 14.37 35.12 13.70
N TYR A 611 13.71 35.03 14.86
CA TYR A 611 13.13 33.80 15.36
C TYR A 611 11.60 33.80 15.23
N GLY A 612 11.03 32.66 14.87
CA GLY A 612 9.59 32.40 14.93
C GLY A 612 9.08 31.64 13.72
N ARG A 613 7.79 31.27 13.76
CA ARG A 613 7.14 30.52 12.68
C ARG A 613 7.23 31.27 11.36
N VAL A 614 7.71 30.60 10.31
CA VAL A 614 7.94 31.20 8.98
C VAL A 614 6.64 31.79 8.44
N ASP A 615 5.58 30.99 8.40
CA ASP A 615 4.27 31.40 7.88
C ASP A 615 3.67 32.62 8.61
N ALA A 616 4.00 32.81 9.90
CA ALA A 616 3.48 33.91 10.69
C ALA A 616 4.31 35.21 10.54
N ARG A 617 5.59 35.11 10.18
CA ARG A 617 6.50 36.27 10.15
C ARG A 617 6.89 36.71 8.74
N ILE A 618 6.82 35.83 7.74
CA ILE A 618 7.36 36.12 6.40
C ILE A 618 6.77 37.37 5.75
N GLY A 619 5.46 37.59 5.85
CA GLY A 619 4.83 38.81 5.30
C GLY A 619 5.32 40.10 5.96
N ILE A 620 5.65 40.06 7.26
CA ILE A 620 6.20 41.23 7.98
C ILE A 620 7.65 41.48 7.54
N VAL A 621 8.43 40.43 7.34
CA VAL A 621 9.84 40.55 6.92
C VAL A 621 9.93 41.17 5.53
N ILE A 622 9.16 40.64 4.58
CA ILE A 622 9.15 41.08 3.19
C ILE A 622 8.56 42.48 3.02
N SER A 623 7.64 42.92 3.86
CA SER A 623 7.07 44.28 3.77
C SER A 623 8.01 45.38 4.30
N ARG A 624 9.08 45.03 5.02
CA ARG A 624 10.01 45.97 5.64
C ARG A 624 11.35 46.10 4.91
N HIS A 625 11.64 45.17 4.00
CA HIS A 625 12.94 45.03 3.36
C HIS A 625 12.76 44.69 1.89
N HIS A 626 13.65 45.18 1.04
CA HIS A 626 13.73 44.79 -0.36
C HIS A 626 14.91 43.86 -0.54
N PHE A 627 14.63 42.63 -0.94
CA PHE A 627 15.63 41.60 -1.16
C PHE A 627 15.90 41.44 -2.65
N ALA A 628 17.17 41.36 -3.03
CA ALA A 628 17.57 40.99 -4.38
C ALA A 628 17.48 39.46 -4.58
N SER A 629 17.85 38.72 -3.54
CA SER A 629 17.85 37.27 -3.52
C SER A 629 17.21 36.70 -2.26
N ALA A 630 16.52 35.55 -2.38
CA ALA A 630 16.07 34.78 -1.23
C ALA A 630 16.43 33.30 -1.34
N VAL A 631 16.96 32.73 -0.25
CA VAL A 631 17.34 31.32 -0.14
C VAL A 631 16.42 30.62 0.85
N VAL A 632 15.75 29.55 0.42
CA VAL A 632 14.74 28.84 1.20
C VAL A 632 15.14 27.37 1.31
N ASN A 633 15.34 26.90 2.54
CA ASN A 633 15.62 25.49 2.79
C ASN A 633 14.33 24.73 3.16
N LEU A 634 13.99 23.76 2.31
CA LEU A 634 12.78 22.92 2.37
C LEU A 634 13.12 21.42 2.47
N ILE A 635 14.29 21.05 3.02
CA ILE A 635 14.74 19.64 3.11
C ILE A 635 13.74 18.75 3.90
N ASP A 636 12.98 19.31 4.84
CA ASP A 636 12.00 18.56 5.65
C ASP A 636 10.57 19.12 5.57
N LYS A 637 10.28 19.99 4.60
CA LYS A 637 9.00 20.72 4.54
C LYS A 637 8.55 20.96 3.10
N PRO A 638 7.26 20.81 2.77
CA PRO A 638 6.73 21.29 1.51
C PRO A 638 6.75 22.83 1.47
N LEU A 639 6.65 23.41 0.27
CA LEU A 639 6.45 24.85 0.13
C LEU A 639 5.04 25.21 0.66
N SER A 640 4.96 26.13 1.64
CA SER A 640 3.68 26.56 2.20
C SER A 640 3.00 27.61 1.32
N SER A 641 1.67 27.69 1.39
CA SER A 641 0.91 28.74 0.69
C SER A 641 1.30 30.15 1.15
N ALA A 642 1.61 30.32 2.44
CA ALA A 642 2.08 31.58 2.99
C ALA A 642 3.41 32.02 2.37
N LEU A 643 4.38 31.10 2.22
CA LEU A 643 5.65 31.38 1.52
C LEU A 643 5.40 31.72 0.04
N SER A 644 4.60 30.91 -0.65
CA SER A 644 4.27 31.13 -2.07
C SER A 644 3.64 32.51 -2.31
N GLN A 645 2.65 32.87 -1.50
CA GLN A 645 1.98 34.17 -1.57
C GLN A 645 2.93 35.32 -1.21
N ALA A 646 3.83 35.11 -0.26
CA ALA A 646 4.81 36.12 0.13
C ALA A 646 5.79 36.41 -1.01
N PHE A 647 6.33 35.39 -1.68
CA PHE A 647 7.22 35.56 -2.84
C PHE A 647 6.52 36.12 -4.08
N PHE A 648 5.24 35.76 -4.28
CA PHE A 648 4.40 36.38 -5.30
C PHE A 648 4.23 37.89 -5.06
N THR A 649 3.99 38.29 -3.81
CA THR A 649 3.75 39.70 -3.44
C THR A 649 5.04 40.50 -3.45
N ALA A 650 6.14 39.91 -2.97
CA ALA A 650 7.45 40.54 -2.87
C ALA A 650 8.10 40.81 -4.23
N ARG A 651 7.85 39.92 -5.21
CA ARG A 651 8.53 39.90 -6.51
C ARG A 651 10.07 40.02 -6.37
N ILE A 652 10.64 39.19 -5.51
CA ILE A 652 12.10 39.12 -5.31
C ILE A 652 12.73 38.66 -6.63
N PRO A 653 13.75 39.34 -7.18
CA PRO A 653 14.33 38.99 -8.49
C PRO A 653 14.81 37.54 -8.59
N HIS A 654 15.53 37.04 -7.59
CA HIS A 654 16.10 35.70 -7.57
C HIS A 654 15.64 34.90 -6.35
N LEU A 655 15.08 33.70 -6.58
CA LEU A 655 14.73 32.76 -5.51
C LEU A 655 15.51 31.45 -5.67
N TYR A 656 16.10 30.99 -4.58
CA TYR A 656 16.84 29.74 -4.50
C TYR A 656 16.12 28.81 -3.53
N ILE A 657 15.60 27.68 -4.02
CA ILE A 657 14.90 26.69 -3.19
C ILE A 657 15.75 25.44 -3.07
N ILE A 658 16.14 25.09 -1.84
CA ILE A 658 16.92 23.91 -1.49
C ILE A 658 15.97 22.80 -1.04
N THR A 659 16.02 21.62 -1.66
CA THR A 659 15.20 20.45 -1.28
C THR A 659 15.98 19.15 -1.45
N ILE A 660 15.57 18.07 -0.77
CA ILE A 660 16.07 16.71 -1.03
C ILE A 660 15.23 15.92 -2.03
N SER A 661 14.02 16.41 -2.35
CA SER A 661 13.03 15.71 -3.16
C SER A 661 12.35 16.67 -4.13
N PRO A 662 12.82 16.73 -5.39
CA PRO A 662 12.17 17.47 -6.47
C PRO A 662 10.71 17.08 -6.60
N HIS A 663 10.39 15.79 -6.45
CA HIS A 663 9.02 15.30 -6.53
C HIS A 663 8.11 15.94 -5.49
N GLU A 664 8.52 15.98 -4.22
CA GLU A 664 7.72 16.57 -3.14
C GLU A 664 7.58 18.08 -3.31
N LEU A 665 8.65 18.78 -3.72
CA LEU A 665 8.59 20.20 -4.03
C LEU A 665 7.59 20.47 -5.16
N MET A 666 7.70 19.75 -6.29
CA MET A 666 6.79 19.96 -7.43
C MET A 666 5.34 19.58 -7.10
N VAL A 667 5.10 18.55 -6.29
CA VAL A 667 3.74 18.20 -5.84
C VAL A 667 3.17 19.26 -4.89
N SER A 668 4.01 19.93 -4.08
CA SER A 668 3.58 21.05 -3.23
C SER A 668 3.19 22.29 -4.03
N LEU A 669 3.61 22.39 -5.29
CA LEU A 669 3.27 23.49 -6.21
C LEU A 669 1.91 23.32 -6.91
N LYS A 670 0.96 22.62 -6.28
CA LYS A 670 -0.40 22.45 -6.80
C LYS A 670 -1.40 23.33 -6.05
N GLY A 671 -2.21 24.06 -6.80
CA GLY A 671 -3.29 24.90 -6.29
C GLY A 671 -3.03 26.40 -6.48
N ASN A 672 -4.06 27.20 -6.25
CA ASN A 672 -4.11 28.61 -6.69
C ASN A 672 -2.90 29.46 -6.30
N ASP A 673 -2.40 29.35 -5.07
CA ASP A 673 -1.26 30.17 -4.60
C ASP A 673 0.09 29.71 -5.20
N ALA A 674 0.21 28.43 -5.55
CA ALA A 674 1.38 27.91 -6.24
C ALA A 674 1.34 28.24 -7.75
N ASP A 675 0.15 28.27 -8.35
CA ASP A 675 -0.03 28.72 -9.74
C ASP A 675 0.38 30.20 -9.90
N ARG A 676 0.16 31.02 -8.87
CA ARG A 676 0.64 32.41 -8.80
C ARG A 676 2.17 32.50 -8.81
N LEU A 677 2.86 31.66 -8.05
CA LEU A 677 4.32 31.63 -8.08
C LEU A 677 4.85 31.21 -9.46
N GLN A 678 4.24 30.17 -10.05
CA GLN A 678 4.63 29.64 -11.36
C GLN A 678 4.34 30.59 -12.52
N SER A 679 3.31 31.42 -12.39
CA SER A 679 3.03 32.48 -13.36
C SER A 679 3.98 33.68 -13.22
N THR A 680 4.47 33.98 -12.02
CA THR A 680 5.35 35.14 -11.74
C THR A 680 6.85 34.87 -11.91
N TYR A 681 7.29 33.60 -11.90
CA TYR A 681 8.70 33.24 -12.04
C TYR A 681 8.96 32.27 -13.20
N HIS A 682 10.13 32.40 -13.82
CA HIS A 682 10.76 31.39 -14.67
C HIS A 682 11.58 30.44 -13.81
N LEU A 683 11.58 29.15 -14.16
CA LEU A 683 12.56 28.21 -13.62
C LEU A 683 13.78 28.25 -14.53
N GLU A 684 14.86 28.86 -14.04
CA GLU A 684 16.06 29.12 -14.82
C GLU A 684 16.99 27.91 -14.80
N ASP A 685 17.35 27.44 -13.60
CA ASP A 685 18.29 26.34 -13.42
C ASP A 685 17.87 25.43 -12.26
N VAL A 686 18.23 24.15 -12.37
CA VAL A 686 18.16 23.18 -11.29
C VAL A 686 19.51 22.48 -11.16
N TYR A 687 20.20 22.80 -10.07
CA TYR A 687 21.47 22.17 -9.71
C TYR A 687 21.20 21.01 -8.76
N GLY A 688 21.89 19.90 -8.95
CA GLY A 688 21.79 18.76 -8.06
C GLY A 688 23.16 18.36 -7.52
N LEU A 689 23.18 17.90 -6.27
CA LEU A 689 24.35 17.41 -5.55
C LEU A 689 24.01 16.08 -4.90
N ASP A 690 24.79 15.03 -5.14
CA ASP A 690 24.50 13.71 -4.59
C ASP A 690 24.79 13.61 -3.08
N SER A 691 23.83 14.06 -2.27
CA SER A 691 23.95 14.06 -0.80
C SER A 691 23.79 12.69 -0.16
N GLU A 692 23.14 11.76 -0.88
CA GLU A 692 22.88 10.41 -0.38
C GLU A 692 23.09 9.36 -1.48
N PRO A 693 24.36 8.99 -1.74
CA PRO A 693 24.68 7.86 -2.60
C PRO A 693 23.88 6.60 -2.25
N TYR A 694 23.52 5.82 -3.26
CA TYR A 694 22.71 4.58 -3.16
C TYR A 694 21.26 4.74 -2.68
N THR A 695 20.78 5.95 -2.43
CA THR A 695 19.34 6.26 -2.22
C THR A 695 18.79 7.08 -3.38
N MET A 696 17.48 7.35 -3.43
CA MET A 696 16.94 8.32 -4.41
C MET A 696 17.13 9.80 -4.00
N ASN A 697 17.51 10.06 -2.76
CA ASN A 697 17.65 11.44 -2.27
C ASN A 697 18.92 12.07 -2.83
N ALA A 698 18.84 13.34 -3.15
CA ALA A 698 19.97 14.21 -3.48
C ALA A 698 19.58 15.63 -3.09
N LEU A 699 20.55 16.51 -2.82
CA LEU A 699 20.27 17.92 -2.60
C LEU A 699 20.07 18.60 -3.94
N TRP A 700 19.01 19.40 -4.06
CA TRP A 700 18.68 20.13 -5.26
C TRP A 700 18.50 21.61 -4.93
N VAL A 701 19.05 22.47 -5.77
CA VAL A 701 18.88 23.93 -5.71
C VAL A 701 18.15 24.37 -6.96
N PHE A 702 16.92 24.84 -6.78
CA PHE A 702 16.09 25.42 -7.85
C PHE A 702 16.30 26.92 -7.87
N LYS A 703 16.78 27.46 -8.99
CA LYS A 703 16.91 28.90 -9.25
C LYS A 703 15.69 29.38 -10.04
N LEU A 704 14.89 30.24 -9.41
CA LEU A 704 13.75 30.90 -10.02
C LEU A 704 14.07 32.38 -10.24
N THR A 705 13.75 32.89 -11.43
CA THR A 705 13.90 34.30 -11.78
C THR A 705 12.57 34.95 -12.04
N LEU A 706 12.43 36.19 -11.58
CA LEU A 706 11.21 36.96 -11.80
C LEU A 706 10.96 37.17 -13.31
N LYS A 707 9.72 36.96 -13.77
CA LYS A 707 9.36 37.33 -15.16
C LYS A 707 9.32 38.85 -15.30
N ASN A 708 9.91 39.34 -16.38
CA ASN A 708 9.84 40.74 -16.79
C ASN A 708 8.41 41.16 -17.12
#